data_AF-A0A939KS83-F1
#
_entry.id   AF-A0A939KS83-F1
#
_cell.length_a   1.000
_cell.length_b   1.000
_cell.length_c   1.000
_cell.angle_alpha   90.00
_cell.angle_beta   90.00
_cell.angle_gamma   90.00
#
_symmetry.space_group_name_H-M   'P 1'
#
loop_
_entity.id
_entity.type
_entity.pdbx_description
1 polymer ?
#
loop_
_entity_poly.entity_id
_entity_poly.type
_entity_poly.pdbx_seq_one_letter_code
_entity_poly.pdbx_strand_id
1 'polypeptide(L)'
;MEADYGIRIQQEGMLTVPSNNAYNFGKGDFTITVLFQTTVGGTIISRKPAEGGTGNGGWWLILRPNGVIQMNTDDGFGYYKAVSEPTIALDGTWHSVAAVRQNGNISIFFDGISIQVTPESSKPTPLDVSNSHRVVIGYGDQQQLQFVGILEDVSIWNRALNQAEIKRTMFNKVTPEDPGLVGFWEMNRDFDDTSPTNNPATPIGPVSWVPVFHCVWAETVNAYSYCAIDLHENAVTDYGAKIYDHGMIIIPPNPAYNFDKGDFTVTALFKTTAGGMIISRKPAEGGSGNGGWWLHLRPNGVIQMNTDDGFGYYKAVSEPTIALDGKWHSVAGVRQNGNISIFFDGISIPVTPESSKPTPLDISNSHRVVIGYGDQQQLQFVGILEDVSIWNRALDRGDIQRTRFNEVSPSDPGLVGFWQMDRNFDDASPIHNNGSASGSVKFVEVAHQAERQQTLKIESGTGYLYGVVTDKSKSGVSFPEDALVKVFRPDGTQLNQDSNTDELFVQMNGNSVWAFAVKNPQVGDWKFAIECPTSIPVLLSLQTTPTGDVPQTIGNTLQELYGEVPAAHTRVFLARGKREALALFSWSWSDIGKWAGITLAAVGAVVGGAAVAAGAAIASPVVLGASAAVAVGSWITNVALVNEVSSGSLQVADKMGIGKPTFGGSGQGSFHFIIDGEAYFPILRDLLLAVRAGHYSASGISIPDNPNFENLIEGINKAGKKAYVIMWDTSEIQHMMENNDFLKFHLRRWLNGKDARRNAQTIEALKGLQNVEVRLQIYHAYRWWKPGVPEGYGSILALNSQHQKIAIVSVNDVKCALVGGFNIITPAYFDDPSHPMHDHSNFHAWHDCAVLLQGPVVDIVEKEFDRRWGQTATNAATVKEGTYAKIACWQINHDSCLDEQEACKSQPSKIPYQDRTTSDPKYPVDVLITNSEFSEPVAQVQNKLLDRIQAAQDYIYFENFTFHDVSLIKSIISKLKSASGNFRCIILIPHPTKGNDHEDQRGQFYLCRMALAAMLLSTSEWTNAAFKHGDTVTREQCQSWKVNIPEDKPVEYATFDYTLKSDGSSRSLPLTDVVNVVPIDNGRLIFTSPVRYFESLNPNEDKFQLPGLNKNFRSIYVHSKVAIFDDQYALIGSANFSARSLKFDGECSVGVNNPTKAREIREQLFSHWGVNTPQNWWTIMTQFADSPPIKGGVGVVPLSIQTLNSTPPIWAWDYITAVVDPSDLL
;
A
#
# COMPACT_ATOMS: atom_id res chain seq x y z
N MET A 1 19.54 -1.79 19.62
CA MET A 1 20.52 -2.62 18.91
C MET A 1 21.66 -1.71 18.55
N GLU A 2 22.87 -2.13 18.91
CA GLU A 2 24.12 -1.38 18.74
C GLU A 2 24.52 -1.31 17.25
N ALA A 3 25.43 -0.40 16.92
CA ALA A 3 26.02 -0.29 15.58
C ALA A 3 26.95 -1.49 15.30
N ASP A 4 26.95 -2.02 14.07
CA ASP A 4 27.75 -3.17 13.62
C ASP A 4 29.20 -2.75 13.31
N TYR A 5 30.17 -3.57 13.69
CA TYR A 5 31.61 -3.36 13.54
C TYR A 5 32.26 -4.64 13.01
N GLY A 6 33.39 -4.45 12.34
CA GLY A 6 34.30 -5.50 11.93
C GLY A 6 35.70 -5.17 12.39
N ILE A 7 36.57 -6.16 12.36
CA ILE A 7 37.97 -6.02 12.76
C ILE A 7 38.85 -5.76 11.54
N ARG A 8 39.50 -4.60 11.49
CA ARG A 8 40.54 -4.32 10.49
C ARG A 8 41.86 -4.92 10.95
N ILE A 9 42.37 -5.88 10.19
CA ILE A 9 43.70 -6.45 10.34
C ILE A 9 44.67 -5.68 9.43
N GLN A 10 45.66 -5.03 10.02
CA GLN A 10 46.70 -4.30 9.29
C GLN A 10 47.95 -5.18 9.11
N GLN A 11 48.95 -4.67 8.39
CA GLN A 11 50.21 -5.39 8.22
C GLN A 11 50.84 -5.73 9.58
N GLU A 12 51.27 -6.99 9.77
CA GLU A 12 51.75 -7.55 11.05
C GLU A 12 50.67 -7.80 12.13
N GLY A 13 49.39 -7.47 11.86
CA GLY A 13 48.27 -7.72 12.76
C GLY A 13 47.66 -9.11 12.59
N MET A 14 47.15 -9.73 13.66
CA MET A 14 46.39 -10.99 13.59
C MET A 14 45.57 -11.19 14.86
N LEU A 15 44.65 -12.15 14.86
CA LEU A 15 44.00 -12.63 16.09
C LEU A 15 44.40 -14.08 16.37
N THR A 16 44.63 -14.39 17.65
CA THR A 16 44.89 -15.75 18.11
C THR A 16 43.82 -16.22 19.07
N VAL A 17 43.34 -17.43 18.86
CA VAL A 17 42.32 -18.08 19.70
C VAL A 17 42.95 -19.31 20.35
N PRO A 18 42.86 -19.48 21.68
CA PRO A 18 43.45 -20.62 22.39
C PRO A 18 43.01 -21.98 21.82
N SER A 19 43.87 -23.00 21.94
CA SER A 19 43.51 -24.36 21.51
C SER A 19 42.32 -24.88 22.31
N ASN A 20 41.32 -25.42 21.62
CA ASN A 20 40.14 -26.04 22.22
C ASN A 20 39.78 -27.35 21.49
N ASN A 21 39.32 -28.35 22.24
CA ASN A 21 38.90 -29.64 21.70
C ASN A 21 37.64 -29.54 20.82
N ALA A 22 36.85 -28.47 20.95
CA ALA A 22 35.68 -28.23 20.10
C ALA A 22 36.01 -28.15 18.60
N TYR A 23 37.26 -27.80 18.26
CA TYR A 23 37.75 -27.72 16.88
C TYR A 23 38.43 -29.02 16.39
N ASN A 24 38.42 -30.10 17.18
CA ASN A 24 39.00 -31.41 16.81
C ASN A 24 37.97 -32.24 16.04
N PHE A 25 37.87 -31.96 14.74
CA PHE A 25 36.88 -32.61 13.88
C PHE A 25 37.24 -34.04 13.48
N GLY A 26 38.44 -34.53 13.80
CA GLY A 26 38.86 -35.86 13.35
C GLY A 26 38.77 -35.99 11.84
N LYS A 27 38.11 -37.07 11.42
CA LYS A 27 37.68 -37.31 10.03
C LYS A 27 36.25 -36.83 9.72
N GLY A 28 35.55 -36.25 10.68
CA GLY A 28 34.15 -35.84 10.59
C GLY A 28 33.93 -34.55 9.80
N ASP A 29 32.68 -34.20 9.57
CA ASP A 29 32.33 -33.02 8.76
C ASP A 29 32.49 -31.71 9.55
N PHE A 30 32.79 -30.61 8.86
CA PHE A 30 32.86 -29.28 9.48
C PHE A 30 32.68 -28.16 8.44
N THR A 31 32.34 -26.95 8.91
CA THR A 31 32.21 -25.75 8.07
C THR A 31 32.89 -24.56 8.71
N ILE A 32 33.49 -23.69 7.89
CA ILE A 32 34.01 -22.39 8.28
C ILE A 32 33.32 -21.34 7.43
N THR A 33 32.85 -20.23 8.01
CA THR A 33 32.28 -19.09 7.28
C THR A 33 32.91 -17.79 7.76
N VAL A 34 33.13 -16.83 6.86
CA VAL A 34 33.70 -15.51 7.16
C VAL A 34 33.14 -14.45 6.22
N LEU A 35 32.86 -13.26 6.74
CA LEU A 35 32.70 -12.03 5.96
C LEU A 35 34.03 -11.27 5.92
N PHE A 36 34.40 -10.75 4.75
CA PHE A 36 35.67 -10.03 4.60
C PHE A 36 35.65 -8.95 3.52
N GLN A 37 36.52 -7.96 3.67
CA GLN A 37 36.82 -6.93 2.69
C GLN A 37 38.33 -6.77 2.55
N THR A 38 38.88 -6.88 1.32
CA THR A 38 40.32 -6.74 1.10
C THR A 38 40.68 -6.39 -0.35
N THR A 39 41.90 -5.87 -0.54
CA THR A 39 42.56 -5.72 -1.84
C THR A 39 43.84 -6.55 -1.96
N VAL A 40 44.18 -7.34 -0.93
CA VAL A 40 45.42 -8.11 -0.84
C VAL A 40 45.14 -9.53 -0.36
N GLY A 41 45.70 -10.53 -1.03
CA GLY A 41 45.54 -11.93 -0.63
C GLY A 41 46.30 -12.28 0.66
N GLY A 42 45.74 -13.19 1.46
CA GLY A 42 46.32 -13.71 2.70
C GLY A 42 45.55 -14.89 3.29
N THR A 43 46.02 -15.40 4.43
CA THR A 43 45.31 -16.44 5.20
C THR A 43 44.17 -15.82 5.99
N ILE A 44 42.93 -16.21 5.70
CA ILE A 44 41.74 -15.69 6.39
C ILE A 44 41.66 -16.30 7.79
N ILE A 45 41.74 -17.63 7.88
CA ILE A 45 41.72 -18.36 9.15
C ILE A 45 42.45 -19.71 9.00
N SER A 46 43.17 -20.11 10.04
CA SER A 46 43.92 -21.35 10.05
C SER A 46 43.97 -22.02 11.42
N ARG A 47 44.11 -23.35 11.40
CA ARG A 47 44.45 -24.18 12.56
C ARG A 47 45.42 -25.27 12.13
N LYS A 48 46.61 -24.88 11.69
CA LYS A 48 47.69 -25.79 11.25
C LYS A 48 49.06 -25.22 11.63
N PRO A 49 49.88 -25.95 12.41
CA PRO A 49 51.25 -25.55 12.73
C PRO A 49 52.19 -25.73 11.53
N ALA A 50 53.37 -25.10 11.58
CA ALA A 50 54.41 -25.28 10.57
C ALA A 50 54.97 -26.71 10.55
N GLU A 51 55.05 -27.37 11.72
CA GLU A 51 55.54 -28.72 11.88
C GLU A 51 54.59 -29.77 11.28
N GLY A 52 55.17 -30.84 10.72
CA GLY A 52 54.47 -32.08 10.37
C GLY A 52 54.59 -33.13 11.48
N GLY A 53 54.04 -34.32 11.24
CA GLY A 53 54.11 -35.48 12.14
C GLY A 53 52.85 -35.70 12.99
N THR A 54 52.89 -36.76 13.80
CA THR A 54 51.76 -37.19 14.64
C THR A 54 51.25 -36.06 15.54
N GLY A 55 49.95 -35.78 15.48
CA GLY A 55 49.31 -34.73 16.28
C GLY A 55 49.40 -33.31 15.68
N ASN A 56 50.04 -33.14 14.52
CA ASN A 56 50.19 -31.86 13.82
C ASN A 56 49.31 -31.75 12.55
N GLY A 57 48.21 -32.50 12.49
CA GLY A 57 47.16 -32.31 11.47
C GLY A 57 46.48 -30.94 11.58
N GLY A 58 45.61 -30.57 10.64
CA GLY A 58 44.91 -29.29 10.69
C GLY A 58 44.21 -28.88 9.41
N TRP A 59 43.79 -27.62 9.36
CA TRP A 59 43.09 -27.01 8.24
C TRP A 59 43.40 -25.52 8.10
N TRP A 60 43.21 -24.95 6.91
CA TRP A 60 43.36 -23.52 6.67
C TRP A 60 42.61 -23.05 5.42
N LEU A 61 42.09 -21.82 5.47
CA LEU A 61 41.39 -21.12 4.40
C LEU A 61 42.20 -19.89 3.97
N ILE A 62 42.56 -19.83 2.69
CA ILE A 62 43.42 -18.79 2.12
C ILE A 62 42.74 -18.14 0.92
N LEU A 63 42.86 -16.81 0.83
CA LEU A 63 42.68 -16.04 -0.40
C LEU A 63 44.06 -15.73 -0.96
N ARG A 64 44.43 -16.28 -2.11
CA ARG A 64 45.75 -16.07 -2.72
C ARG A 64 45.83 -14.67 -3.37
N PRO A 65 47.04 -14.12 -3.56
CA PRO A 65 47.23 -12.80 -4.19
C PRO A 65 46.67 -12.66 -5.62
N ASN A 66 46.34 -13.77 -6.27
CA ASN A 66 45.72 -13.80 -7.59
C ASN A 66 44.18 -14.01 -7.55
N GLY A 67 43.54 -13.84 -6.39
CA GLY A 67 42.10 -13.99 -6.21
C GLY A 67 41.62 -15.44 -6.03
N VAL A 68 42.51 -16.43 -6.04
CA VAL A 68 42.12 -17.84 -5.85
C VAL A 68 41.82 -18.13 -4.38
N ILE A 69 40.64 -18.69 -4.10
CA ILE A 69 40.27 -19.21 -2.78
C ILE A 69 40.67 -20.68 -2.67
N GLN A 70 41.31 -21.04 -1.55
CA GLN A 70 41.82 -22.39 -1.30
C GLN A 70 41.49 -22.83 0.13
N MET A 71 41.00 -24.06 0.27
CA MET A 71 40.81 -24.73 1.55
C MET A 71 41.63 -26.02 1.62
N ASN A 72 42.29 -26.25 2.75
CA ASN A 72 43.13 -27.43 2.99
C ASN A 72 42.73 -28.20 4.24
N THR A 73 42.98 -29.51 4.18
CA THR A 73 43.03 -30.41 5.34
C THR A 73 44.32 -31.22 5.28
N ASP A 74 44.93 -31.52 6.43
CA ASP A 74 46.22 -32.21 6.54
C ASP A 74 46.22 -33.12 7.78
N ASP A 75 46.79 -34.33 7.68
CA ASP A 75 46.88 -35.30 8.80
C ASP A 75 48.23 -35.33 9.53
N GLY A 76 49.10 -34.35 9.26
CA GLY A 76 50.49 -34.26 9.71
C GLY A 76 51.47 -34.96 8.78
N PHE A 77 51.00 -35.80 7.85
CA PHE A 77 51.85 -36.60 6.96
C PHE A 77 51.42 -36.51 5.48
N GLY A 78 50.26 -35.94 5.18
CA GLY A 78 49.73 -35.73 3.84
C GLY A 78 48.53 -34.79 3.85
N TYR A 79 48.21 -34.24 2.68
CA TYR A 79 47.22 -33.17 2.51
C TYR A 79 46.10 -33.54 1.53
N TYR A 80 44.99 -32.83 1.67
CA TYR A 80 43.92 -32.71 0.71
C TYR A 80 43.51 -31.25 0.61
N LYS A 81 43.53 -30.68 -0.60
CA LYS A 81 43.18 -29.29 -0.85
C LYS A 81 42.18 -29.17 -1.99
N ALA A 82 41.29 -28.18 -1.87
CA ALA A 82 40.39 -27.74 -2.91
C ALA A 82 40.79 -26.32 -3.31
N VAL A 83 41.00 -26.09 -4.60
CA VAL A 83 41.49 -24.81 -5.16
C VAL A 83 40.50 -24.31 -6.19
N SER A 84 40.00 -23.09 -6.03
CA SER A 84 39.12 -22.45 -7.01
C SER A 84 39.88 -21.81 -8.17
N GLU A 85 39.14 -21.40 -9.21
CA GLU A 85 39.63 -20.39 -10.16
C GLU A 85 39.69 -19.00 -9.49
N PRO A 86 40.45 -18.04 -10.06
CA PRO A 86 40.49 -16.66 -9.55
C PRO A 86 39.09 -16.03 -9.40
N THR A 87 38.80 -15.46 -8.22
CA THR A 87 37.56 -14.72 -7.92
C THR A 87 37.81 -13.22 -7.88
N ILE A 88 36.74 -12.43 -7.75
CA ILE A 88 36.76 -10.97 -7.64
C ILE A 88 37.12 -10.45 -6.23
N ALA A 89 37.40 -11.33 -5.28
CA ALA A 89 37.57 -11.07 -3.84
C ALA A 89 38.61 -10.00 -3.41
N LEU A 90 39.37 -9.45 -4.36
CA LEU A 90 40.41 -8.43 -4.15
C LEU A 90 40.00 -7.03 -4.63
N ASP A 91 38.71 -6.81 -4.89
CA ASP A 91 38.18 -5.55 -5.40
C ASP A 91 37.99 -4.45 -4.33
N GLY A 92 38.25 -4.80 -3.06
CA GLY A 92 38.05 -3.89 -1.94
C GLY A 92 36.60 -3.74 -1.51
N THR A 93 35.70 -4.66 -1.88
CA THR A 93 34.30 -4.73 -1.42
C THR A 93 34.07 -5.90 -0.45
N TRP A 94 32.87 -5.97 0.13
CA TRP A 94 32.51 -7.03 1.08
C TRP A 94 32.12 -8.32 0.35
N HIS A 95 32.72 -9.41 0.78
CA HIS A 95 32.44 -10.76 0.29
C HIS A 95 32.23 -11.74 1.43
N SER A 96 31.54 -12.83 1.13
CA SER A 96 31.41 -13.99 2.01
C SER A 96 32.16 -15.18 1.44
N VAL A 97 32.86 -15.92 2.30
CA VAL A 97 33.42 -17.23 1.95
C VAL A 97 33.01 -18.27 2.97
N ALA A 98 32.61 -19.45 2.48
CA ALA A 98 32.43 -20.62 3.29
C ALA A 98 33.17 -21.84 2.72
N ALA A 99 33.80 -22.60 3.58
CA ALA A 99 34.48 -23.85 3.23
C ALA A 99 33.83 -25.01 4.01
N VAL A 100 33.32 -25.99 3.28
CA VAL A 100 32.57 -27.13 3.83
C VAL A 100 33.35 -28.41 3.57
N ARG A 101 33.66 -29.17 4.63
CA ARG A 101 34.09 -30.56 4.53
C ARG A 101 32.89 -31.47 4.77
N GLN A 102 32.51 -32.26 3.77
CA GLN A 102 31.44 -33.25 3.86
C GLN A 102 31.89 -34.59 3.26
N ASN A 103 31.81 -35.68 4.04
CA ASN A 103 32.22 -37.03 3.64
C ASN A 103 33.65 -37.09 3.06
N GLY A 104 34.56 -36.26 3.58
CA GLY A 104 35.95 -36.16 3.13
C GLY A 104 36.19 -35.36 1.85
N ASN A 105 35.16 -34.80 1.22
CA ASN A 105 35.28 -33.85 0.13
C ASN A 105 35.19 -32.41 0.66
N ILE A 106 35.85 -31.47 -0.02
CA ILE A 106 35.79 -30.04 0.30
C ILE A 106 35.04 -29.31 -0.81
N SER A 107 34.04 -28.51 -0.43
CA SER A 107 33.37 -27.54 -1.29
C SER A 107 33.66 -26.12 -0.79
N ILE A 108 33.80 -25.17 -1.72
CA ILE A 108 33.95 -23.76 -1.40
C ILE A 108 32.72 -23.02 -1.93
N PHE A 109 32.19 -22.13 -1.11
CA PHE A 109 31.14 -21.20 -1.46
C PHE A 109 31.72 -19.80 -1.38
N PHE A 110 31.59 -19.03 -2.45
CA PHE A 110 31.95 -17.63 -2.51
C PHE A 110 30.67 -16.84 -2.77
N ASP A 111 30.38 -15.84 -1.95
CA ASP A 111 29.16 -15.04 -2.03
C ASP A 111 27.89 -15.92 -2.05
N GLY A 112 27.92 -16.97 -1.20
CA GLY A 112 26.79 -17.89 -0.99
C GLY A 112 26.60 -18.93 -2.09
N ILE A 113 27.52 -19.00 -3.06
CA ILE A 113 27.41 -19.83 -4.26
C ILE A 113 28.55 -20.82 -4.31
N SER A 114 28.22 -22.09 -4.54
CA SER A 114 29.24 -23.12 -4.71
C SER A 114 30.05 -22.84 -5.98
N ILE A 115 31.35 -22.61 -5.81
CA ILE A 115 32.28 -22.40 -6.92
C ILE A 115 32.98 -23.71 -7.27
N GLN A 116 33.36 -23.84 -8.54
CA GLN A 116 34.12 -25.00 -8.99
C GLN A 116 35.49 -25.02 -8.30
N VAL A 117 35.89 -26.20 -7.84
CA VAL A 117 37.18 -26.42 -7.19
C VAL A 117 37.87 -27.63 -7.80
N THR A 118 39.19 -27.50 -7.97
CA THR A 118 40.05 -28.61 -8.37
C THR A 118 40.62 -29.27 -7.12
N PRO A 119 40.26 -30.54 -6.83
CA PRO A 119 40.81 -31.27 -5.70
C PRO A 119 42.22 -31.80 -6.00
N GLU A 120 43.11 -31.75 -5.01
CA GLU A 120 44.44 -32.37 -5.06
C GLU A 120 44.74 -33.04 -3.71
N SER A 121 45.19 -34.29 -3.73
CA SER A 121 45.52 -35.02 -2.51
C SER A 121 46.75 -35.90 -2.64
N SER A 122 47.52 -36.00 -1.56
CA SER A 122 48.61 -36.96 -1.42
C SER A 122 48.20 -38.28 -0.75
N LYS A 123 46.95 -38.39 -0.27
CA LYS A 123 46.42 -39.55 0.48
C LYS A 123 44.91 -39.75 0.25
N PRO A 124 44.35 -40.92 0.57
CA PRO A 124 42.90 -41.09 0.60
C PRO A 124 42.25 -40.20 1.69
N THR A 125 41.15 -39.53 1.37
CA THR A 125 40.34 -38.71 2.29
C THR A 125 39.22 -39.55 2.94
N PRO A 126 38.61 -39.12 4.07
CA PRO A 126 38.92 -37.96 4.91
C PRO A 126 40.22 -38.10 5.73
N LEU A 127 40.94 -36.99 5.85
CA LEU A 127 42.13 -36.84 6.70
C LEU A 127 41.73 -36.44 8.14
N ASP A 128 42.46 -36.92 9.13
CA ASP A 128 42.27 -36.53 10.53
C ASP A 128 42.94 -35.17 10.80
N VAL A 129 42.13 -34.14 11.04
CA VAL A 129 42.61 -32.76 11.22
C VAL A 129 42.77 -32.35 12.69
N SER A 130 42.68 -33.30 13.61
CA SER A 130 42.75 -33.01 15.05
C SER A 130 44.17 -32.60 15.48
N ASN A 131 44.26 -31.60 16.35
CA ASN A 131 45.52 -31.14 16.91
C ASN A 131 45.31 -30.41 18.25
N SER A 132 46.40 -30.03 18.93
CA SER A 132 46.38 -29.24 20.16
C SER A 132 46.90 -27.81 19.95
N HIS A 133 46.78 -27.28 18.73
CA HIS A 133 47.26 -25.95 18.34
C HIS A 133 46.13 -24.93 18.33
N ARG A 134 46.53 -23.65 18.46
CA ARG A 134 45.66 -22.47 18.41
C ARG A 134 44.99 -22.32 17.04
N VAL A 135 43.86 -21.60 17.02
CA VAL A 135 43.31 -21.03 15.78
C VAL A 135 43.91 -19.64 15.59
N VAL A 136 44.24 -19.29 14.35
CA VAL A 136 44.79 -17.99 13.98
C VAL A 136 43.90 -17.38 12.90
N ILE A 137 43.44 -16.15 13.10
CA ILE A 137 42.61 -15.38 12.16
C ILE A 137 43.48 -14.24 11.61
N GLY A 138 43.46 -14.09 10.29
CA GLY A 138 44.27 -13.11 9.56
C GLY A 138 45.72 -13.52 9.27
N TYR A 139 46.16 -14.70 9.73
CA TYR A 139 47.52 -15.22 9.52
C TYR A 139 47.54 -16.76 9.48
N GLY A 140 48.65 -17.35 8.99
CA GLY A 140 48.83 -18.79 8.94
C GLY A 140 50.24 -19.23 9.35
N ASP A 141 50.35 -20.08 10.37
CA ASP A 141 51.66 -20.50 10.92
C ASP A 141 52.51 -21.30 9.91
N GLN A 142 51.89 -22.04 8.99
CA GLN A 142 52.61 -22.83 7.98
C GLN A 142 53.00 -22.03 6.73
N GLN A 143 52.05 -21.29 6.13
CA GLN A 143 52.27 -20.57 4.86
C GLN A 143 52.79 -19.14 5.07
N GLN A 144 52.69 -18.61 6.30
CA GLN A 144 53.10 -17.26 6.70
C GLN A 144 52.51 -16.14 5.81
N LEU A 145 51.35 -16.39 5.19
CA LEU A 145 50.62 -15.43 4.36
C LEU A 145 49.69 -14.59 5.23
N GLN A 146 49.99 -13.30 5.33
CA GLN A 146 49.23 -12.30 6.09
C GLN A 146 48.00 -11.82 5.30
N PHE A 147 46.83 -11.82 5.93
CA PHE A 147 45.65 -11.12 5.43
C PHE A 147 45.67 -9.67 5.90
N VAL A 148 45.45 -8.73 4.98
CA VAL A 148 45.30 -7.31 5.29
C VAL A 148 43.95 -6.87 4.78
N GLY A 149 43.05 -6.45 5.66
CA GLY A 149 41.66 -6.20 5.30
C GLY A 149 40.77 -6.13 6.53
N ILE A 150 39.46 -6.19 6.31
CA ILE A 150 38.46 -6.20 7.37
C ILE A 150 37.82 -7.58 7.40
N LEU A 151 37.60 -8.11 8.61
CA LEU A 151 36.95 -9.40 8.86
C LEU A 151 35.77 -9.20 9.80
N GLU A 152 34.75 -10.04 9.63
CA GLU A 152 33.56 -10.06 10.47
C GLU A 152 32.90 -11.44 10.43
N ASP A 153 32.08 -11.74 11.43
CA ASP A 153 31.24 -12.94 11.50
C ASP A 153 32.00 -14.24 11.19
N VAL A 154 33.15 -14.38 11.85
CA VAL A 154 34.00 -15.56 11.73
C VAL A 154 33.35 -16.69 12.51
N SER A 155 32.87 -17.73 11.82
CA SER A 155 32.19 -18.85 12.46
C SER A 155 32.76 -20.22 12.07
N ILE A 156 32.70 -21.17 13.01
CA ILE A 156 33.17 -22.55 12.86
C ILE A 156 32.10 -23.50 13.35
N TRP A 157 31.82 -24.52 12.54
CA TRP A 157 30.77 -25.51 12.76
C TRP A 157 31.33 -26.93 12.76
N ASN A 158 30.92 -27.77 13.71
CA ASN A 158 31.32 -29.18 13.80
C ASN A 158 30.48 -30.11 12.89
N ARG A 159 29.85 -29.55 11.85
CA ARG A 159 29.07 -30.26 10.84
C ARG A 159 29.20 -29.57 9.48
N ALA A 160 28.86 -30.29 8.42
CA ALA A 160 28.66 -29.70 7.10
C ALA A 160 27.38 -28.86 7.10
N LEU A 161 27.50 -27.58 6.74
CA LEU A 161 26.36 -26.73 6.42
C LEU A 161 25.94 -26.95 4.97
N ASN A 162 24.64 -26.92 4.72
CA ASN A 162 24.12 -26.84 3.36
C ASN A 162 24.17 -25.40 2.83
N GLN A 163 23.93 -25.21 1.53
CA GLN A 163 24.02 -23.90 0.90
C GLN A 163 23.03 -22.86 1.48
N ALA A 164 21.85 -23.28 1.94
CA ALA A 164 20.90 -22.36 2.56
C ALA A 164 21.40 -21.88 3.94
N GLU A 165 22.03 -22.77 4.71
CA GLU A 165 22.66 -22.42 5.98
C GLU A 165 23.88 -21.51 5.79
N ILE A 166 24.65 -21.69 4.72
CA ILE A 166 25.77 -20.80 4.34
C ILE A 166 25.26 -19.43 3.91
N LYS A 167 24.17 -19.38 3.14
CA LYS A 167 23.50 -18.11 2.83
C LYS A 167 22.94 -17.42 4.08
N ARG A 168 22.71 -18.14 5.18
CA ARG A 168 22.30 -17.51 6.45
C ARG A 168 23.48 -16.86 7.18
N THR A 169 24.67 -17.46 7.12
CA THR A 169 25.87 -16.91 7.79
C THR A 169 26.38 -15.63 7.13
N MET A 170 26.11 -15.39 5.84
CA MET A 170 26.47 -14.13 5.16
C MET A 170 25.59 -12.92 5.50
N PHE A 171 24.49 -13.12 6.24
CA PHE A 171 23.54 -12.07 6.60
C PHE A 171 23.49 -11.83 8.12
N ASN A 172 24.56 -12.16 8.84
CA ASN A 172 24.70 -12.02 10.29
C ASN A 172 23.57 -12.67 11.09
N LYS A 173 23.17 -13.88 10.67
CA LYS A 173 22.11 -14.68 11.32
C LYS A 173 22.66 -15.93 11.98
N VAL A 174 23.88 -15.87 12.51
CA VAL A 174 24.42 -16.92 13.39
C VAL A 174 24.00 -16.57 14.80
N THR A 175 23.46 -17.54 15.54
CA THR A 175 23.12 -17.37 16.96
C THR A 175 23.99 -18.30 17.81
N PRO A 176 24.36 -17.90 19.04
CA PRO A 176 25.08 -18.74 19.99
C PRO A 176 24.54 -20.17 20.12
N GLU A 177 23.24 -20.37 20.00
CA GLU A 177 22.58 -21.67 20.20
C GLU A 177 22.48 -22.53 18.93
N ASP A 178 23.01 -22.08 17.79
CA ASP A 178 22.82 -22.79 16.54
C ASP A 178 23.42 -24.21 16.57
N PRO A 179 22.68 -25.23 16.10
CA PRO A 179 23.14 -26.61 16.16
C PRO A 179 24.48 -26.81 15.44
N GLY A 180 25.48 -27.22 16.20
CA GLY A 180 26.82 -27.52 15.71
C GLY A 180 27.76 -26.32 15.60
N LEU A 181 27.35 -25.12 16.03
CA LEU A 181 28.24 -23.98 16.17
C LEU A 181 29.24 -24.23 17.31
N VAL A 182 30.53 -24.07 17.04
CA VAL A 182 31.61 -24.31 18.01
C VAL A 182 32.62 -23.16 18.12
N GLY A 183 32.48 -22.13 17.31
CA GLY A 183 33.20 -20.86 17.45
C GLY A 183 32.46 -19.78 16.66
N PHE A 184 32.24 -18.62 17.25
CA PHE A 184 31.62 -17.47 16.59
C PHE A 184 32.15 -16.16 17.16
N TRP A 185 32.93 -15.44 16.35
CA TRP A 185 33.43 -14.11 16.67
C TRP A 185 32.73 -13.11 15.76
N GLU A 186 31.78 -12.37 16.33
CA GLU A 186 30.98 -11.34 15.66
C GLU A 186 31.84 -10.16 15.21
N MET A 187 32.93 -9.87 15.94
CA MET A 187 33.82 -8.71 15.70
C MET A 187 33.15 -7.36 15.96
N ASN A 188 32.18 -7.35 16.88
CA ASN A 188 31.36 -6.20 17.25
C ASN A 188 31.92 -5.40 18.43
N ARG A 189 33.10 -4.80 18.24
CA ARG A 189 33.87 -4.05 19.26
C ARG A 189 34.42 -4.87 20.42
N ASP A 190 34.31 -6.18 20.35
CA ASP A 190 34.94 -7.13 21.28
C ASP A 190 35.52 -8.33 20.53
N PHE A 191 36.35 -9.08 21.23
CA PHE A 191 36.99 -10.29 20.70
C PHE A 191 36.30 -11.56 21.22
N ASP A 192 35.08 -11.46 21.72
CA ASP A 192 34.42 -12.54 22.41
C ASP A 192 33.95 -13.62 21.42
N ASP A 193 33.98 -14.88 21.87
CA ASP A 193 33.38 -16.00 21.15
C ASP A 193 32.00 -16.23 21.75
N THR A 194 30.95 -15.84 21.03
CA THR A 194 29.58 -15.94 21.53
C THR A 194 29.01 -17.36 21.36
N SER A 195 29.75 -18.31 20.76
CA SER A 195 29.33 -19.71 20.70
C SER A 195 29.36 -20.40 22.07
N PRO A 196 28.78 -21.63 22.20
CA PRO A 196 28.79 -22.37 23.46
C PRO A 196 30.20 -22.75 23.95
N THR A 197 31.21 -22.65 23.08
CA THR A 197 32.61 -22.91 23.43
C THR A 197 33.20 -21.77 24.27
N ASN A 198 32.75 -20.53 24.06
CA ASN A 198 33.19 -19.32 24.76
C ASN A 198 34.72 -19.19 24.85
N ASN A 199 35.38 -19.24 23.69
CA ASN A 199 36.83 -19.18 23.54
C ASN A 199 37.28 -17.87 22.85
N PRO A 200 37.43 -16.76 23.60
CA PRO A 200 37.69 -15.44 23.03
C PRO A 200 39.03 -15.36 22.28
N ALA A 201 39.08 -14.49 21.28
CA ALA A 201 40.29 -14.19 20.53
C ALA A 201 41.15 -13.14 21.25
N THR A 202 42.44 -13.07 20.89
CA THR A 202 43.37 -12.06 21.39
C THR A 202 44.13 -11.45 20.23
N PRO A 203 44.17 -10.10 20.10
CA PRO A 203 44.90 -9.45 19.03
C PRO A 203 46.41 -9.46 19.26
N ILE A 204 47.17 -9.61 18.18
CA ILE A 204 48.63 -9.48 18.13
C ILE A 204 48.96 -8.52 16.99
N GLY A 205 49.73 -7.47 17.27
CA GLY A 205 50.06 -6.43 16.28
C GLY A 205 48.90 -5.47 16.01
N PRO A 206 48.97 -4.66 14.94
CA PRO A 206 48.00 -3.60 14.66
C PRO A 206 46.65 -4.16 14.16
N VAL A 207 45.64 -4.05 15.01
CA VAL A 207 44.24 -4.29 14.67
C VAL A 207 43.38 -3.12 15.16
N SER A 208 42.29 -2.82 14.47
CA SER A 208 41.40 -1.71 14.83
C SER A 208 39.95 -2.02 14.46
N TRP A 209 39.00 -1.67 15.33
CA TRP A 209 37.58 -1.74 15.01
C TRP A 209 37.25 -0.73 13.92
N VAL A 210 36.46 -1.15 12.94
CA VAL A 210 35.90 -0.28 11.92
C VAL A 210 34.38 -0.49 11.89
N PRO A 211 33.57 0.57 11.83
CA PRO A 211 32.16 0.42 11.53
C PRO A 211 32.02 -0.30 10.20
N VAL A 212 31.15 -1.30 10.16
CA VAL A 212 30.91 -2.04 8.93
C VAL A 212 29.53 -1.73 8.40
N PHE A 213 29.50 -1.47 7.09
CA PHE A 213 28.29 -1.31 6.31
C PHE A 213 28.26 -2.46 5.32
N HIS A 214 27.43 -3.48 5.56
CA HIS A 214 27.33 -4.61 4.62
C HIS A 214 26.52 -4.25 3.39
N CYS A 215 27.16 -4.30 2.22
CA CYS A 215 26.49 -4.86 1.04
C CYS A 215 27.22 -6.18 0.71
N VAL A 216 26.69 -7.33 1.13
CA VAL A 216 27.20 -8.64 0.66
C VAL A 216 26.39 -9.03 -0.57
N TRP A 217 27.07 -9.12 -1.71
CA TRP A 217 26.49 -9.54 -2.98
C TRP A 217 26.42 -11.06 -3.04
N ALA A 218 25.38 -11.62 -3.67
CA ALA A 218 25.36 -13.02 -4.06
C ALA A 218 25.41 -13.08 -5.60
N GLU A 219 26.61 -13.05 -6.19
CA GLU A 219 26.77 -13.12 -7.65
C GLU A 219 26.54 -14.54 -8.17
N THR A 220 25.28 -14.92 -8.36
CA THR A 220 24.96 -15.87 -9.44
C THR A 220 24.22 -15.11 -10.48
N VAL A 221 24.59 -15.37 -11.74
CA VAL A 221 23.75 -15.07 -12.90
C VAL A 221 22.34 -15.46 -12.49
N ASN A 222 21.47 -14.47 -12.38
CA ASN A 222 20.09 -14.63 -12.00
C ASN A 222 19.73 -14.86 -10.50
N ALA A 223 20.35 -14.21 -9.52
CA ALA A 223 19.84 -14.19 -8.14
C ALA A 223 20.05 -12.87 -7.36
N TYR A 224 19.09 -12.58 -6.47
CA TYR A 224 18.88 -11.42 -5.60
C TYR A 224 20.13 -10.65 -5.12
N SER A 225 20.12 -9.32 -5.28
CA SER A 225 20.99 -8.39 -4.54
C SER A 225 20.27 -7.84 -3.29
N TYR A 226 20.96 -7.68 -2.17
CA TYR A 226 20.45 -6.99 -0.97
C TYR A 226 21.54 -6.05 -0.43
N CYS A 227 21.19 -4.78 -0.21
CA CYS A 227 22.04 -3.87 0.55
C CYS A 227 21.20 -3.15 1.61
N ALA A 228 21.75 -3.04 2.83
CA ALA A 228 21.18 -2.31 3.96
C ALA A 228 22.17 -1.21 4.39
N ILE A 229 21.73 0.05 4.37
CA ILE A 229 22.52 1.16 4.89
C ILE A 229 21.96 1.51 6.26
N ASP A 230 22.69 1.20 7.33
CA ASP A 230 22.33 1.46 8.72
C ASP A 230 23.04 2.69 9.26
N LEU A 231 22.28 3.70 9.68
CA LEU A 231 22.79 5.00 10.13
C LEU A 231 22.41 5.27 11.58
N HIS A 232 22.91 4.49 12.54
CA HIS A 232 22.72 4.79 13.95
C HIS A 232 24.07 4.97 14.66
N GLU A 233 24.50 6.23 14.79
CA GLU A 233 25.34 6.58 15.92
C GLU A 233 24.40 6.80 17.11
N ASN A 234 24.64 6.10 18.23
CA ASN A 234 23.91 6.36 19.48
C ASN A 234 24.06 7.85 19.80
N ALA A 235 23.00 8.64 19.60
CA ALA A 235 22.99 10.08 19.88
C ALA A 235 23.15 10.33 21.38
N VAL A 236 24.40 10.37 21.84
CA VAL A 236 24.78 11.19 22.99
C VAL A 236 24.59 12.63 22.52
N THR A 237 23.99 13.51 23.34
CA THR A 237 23.85 14.93 22.97
C THR A 237 25.21 15.51 22.60
N ASP A 238 25.40 15.85 21.33
CA ASP A 238 26.64 16.36 20.74
C ASP A 238 26.68 17.90 20.82
N TYR A 239 27.85 18.50 21.06
CA TYR A 239 28.04 19.94 21.16
C TYR A 239 29.23 20.44 20.33
N GLY A 240 29.02 21.57 19.66
CA GLY A 240 30.07 22.31 18.97
C GLY A 240 30.42 23.63 19.66
N ALA A 241 31.64 24.12 19.45
CA ALA A 241 32.09 25.42 19.93
C ALA A 241 31.67 26.53 18.95
N LYS A 242 30.68 27.35 19.34
CA LYS A 242 30.31 28.55 18.60
C LYS A 242 31.24 29.70 18.95
N ILE A 243 31.97 30.18 17.95
CA ILE A 243 32.94 31.28 18.03
C ILE A 243 32.35 32.53 17.36
N TYR A 244 32.38 33.66 18.06
CA TYR A 244 31.87 34.95 17.60
C TYR A 244 32.59 36.08 18.35
N ASP A 245 32.45 37.33 17.92
CA ASP A 245 32.93 38.54 18.62
C ASP A 245 34.27 38.41 19.36
N HIS A 246 35.37 38.31 18.60
CA HIS A 246 36.75 38.13 19.08
C HIS A 246 37.04 36.87 19.92
N GLY A 247 36.14 35.87 19.94
CA GLY A 247 36.36 34.56 20.56
C GLY A 247 37.41 33.71 19.84
N MET A 248 38.12 32.88 20.60
CA MET A 248 39.07 31.88 20.13
C MET A 248 39.30 30.80 21.20
N ILE A 249 39.87 29.66 20.79
CA ILE A 249 40.30 28.59 21.72
C ILE A 249 41.81 28.49 21.66
N ILE A 250 42.45 28.62 22.83
CA ILE A 250 43.90 28.63 23.02
C ILE A 250 44.35 27.27 23.54
N ILE A 251 45.24 26.63 22.79
CA ILE A 251 45.89 25.38 23.16
C ILE A 251 47.34 25.70 23.58
N PRO A 252 47.80 25.28 24.77
CA PRO A 252 49.16 25.53 25.22
C PRO A 252 50.23 25.01 24.25
N PRO A 253 51.42 25.65 24.17
CA PRO A 253 52.52 25.17 23.36
C PRO A 253 52.93 23.74 23.74
N ASN A 254 53.03 22.85 22.75
CA ASN A 254 53.43 21.46 22.97
C ASN A 254 54.32 20.97 21.81
N PRO A 255 55.47 20.32 22.09
CA PRO A 255 56.36 19.80 21.05
C PRO A 255 55.74 18.68 20.20
N ALA A 256 54.63 18.06 20.60
CA ALA A 256 53.94 17.05 19.81
C ALA A 256 53.44 17.56 18.44
N TYR A 257 53.30 18.88 18.28
CA TYR A 257 52.92 19.51 17.01
C TYR A 257 54.12 19.99 16.18
N ASN A 258 55.35 19.64 16.57
CA ASN A 258 56.57 19.89 15.81
C ASN A 258 56.80 18.74 14.84
N PHE A 259 56.34 18.93 13.60
CA PHE A 259 56.46 17.91 12.55
C PHE A 259 57.73 18.04 11.73
N ASP A 260 58.60 19.02 12.02
CA ASP A 260 59.76 19.38 11.22
C ASP A 260 59.39 19.40 9.72
N LYS A 261 60.00 18.52 8.92
CA LYS A 261 59.72 18.29 7.50
C LYS A 261 58.81 17.08 7.21
N GLY A 262 58.39 16.36 8.25
CA GLY A 262 57.59 15.13 8.16
C GLY A 262 56.13 15.37 7.79
N ASP A 263 55.40 14.28 7.58
CA ASP A 263 53.99 14.34 7.17
C ASP A 263 53.08 14.67 8.36
N PHE A 264 51.98 15.37 8.10
CA PHE A 264 50.97 15.65 9.13
C PHE A 264 49.61 15.94 8.50
N THR A 265 48.55 15.79 9.30
CA THR A 265 47.18 16.11 8.90
C THR A 265 46.50 16.94 9.97
N VAL A 266 45.67 17.88 9.55
CA VAL A 266 44.71 18.56 10.43
C VAL A 266 43.31 18.42 9.87
N THR A 267 42.34 18.13 10.75
CA THR A 267 40.93 18.02 10.37
C THR A 267 40.06 18.91 11.25
N ALA A 268 38.90 19.29 10.74
CA ALA A 268 37.85 19.95 11.53
C ALA A 268 36.48 19.74 10.87
N LEU A 269 35.44 19.67 11.70
CA LEU A 269 34.07 19.92 11.29
C LEU A 269 33.71 21.38 11.57
N PHE A 270 32.99 22.01 10.64
CA PHE A 270 32.66 23.42 10.77
C PHE A 270 31.33 23.80 10.10
N LYS A 271 30.72 24.88 10.61
CA LYS A 271 29.53 25.52 10.05
C LYS A 271 29.68 27.04 10.06
N THR A 272 29.66 27.68 8.90
CA THR A 272 29.88 29.13 8.78
C THR A 272 29.21 29.74 7.54
N THR A 273 28.95 31.05 7.60
CA THR A 273 28.58 31.88 6.44
C THR A 273 29.62 32.94 6.10
N ALA A 274 30.77 32.92 6.80
CA ALA A 274 31.85 33.88 6.65
C ALA A 274 33.22 33.19 6.61
N GLY A 275 34.17 33.79 5.90
CA GLY A 275 35.58 33.37 5.94
C GLY A 275 36.19 33.58 7.33
N GLY A 276 37.24 32.83 7.65
CA GLY A 276 37.92 32.89 8.94
C GLY A 276 38.92 31.74 9.16
N MET A 277 39.70 31.84 10.24
CA MET A 277 40.74 30.87 10.59
C MET A 277 40.17 29.64 11.31
N ILE A 278 40.33 28.44 10.74
CA ILE A 278 39.86 27.20 11.39
C ILE A 278 40.83 26.80 12.50
N ILE A 279 42.11 26.63 12.15
CA ILE A 279 43.17 26.28 13.09
C ILE A 279 44.51 26.84 12.61
N SER A 280 45.31 27.34 13.54
CA SER A 280 46.61 27.94 13.26
C SER A 280 47.64 27.61 14.34
N ARG A 281 48.86 27.34 13.91
CA ARG A 281 50.06 27.31 14.74
C ARG A 281 51.16 28.13 14.05
N LYS A 282 50.93 29.43 13.91
CA LYS A 282 51.89 30.37 13.31
C LYS A 282 51.85 31.71 14.07
N PRO A 283 52.97 32.15 14.69
CA PRO A 283 53.06 33.46 15.33
C PRO A 283 53.11 34.60 14.29
N ALA A 284 52.85 35.82 14.73
CA ALA A 284 52.96 37.03 13.89
C ALA A 284 54.41 37.32 13.47
N GLU A 285 55.38 36.99 14.33
CA GLU A 285 56.80 37.17 14.06
C GLU A 285 57.31 36.19 12.98
N GLY A 286 58.23 36.67 12.15
CA GLY A 286 59.07 35.85 11.28
C GLY A 286 60.43 35.55 11.92
N GLY A 287 61.29 34.82 11.21
CA GLY A 287 62.64 34.50 11.62
C GLY A 287 62.80 33.11 12.27
N SER A 288 64.03 32.81 12.67
CA SER A 288 64.41 31.50 13.20
C SER A 288 63.56 31.10 14.42
N GLY A 289 62.99 29.89 14.40
CA GLY A 289 62.13 29.38 15.47
C GLY A 289 60.66 29.82 15.40
N ASN A 290 60.29 30.63 14.40
CA ASN A 290 58.93 31.13 14.19
C ASN A 290 58.22 30.50 12.97
N GLY A 291 58.60 29.27 12.60
CA GLY A 291 57.89 28.47 11.60
C GLY A 291 56.47 28.10 12.06
N GLY A 292 55.67 27.52 11.17
CA GLY A 292 54.29 27.17 11.49
C GLY A 292 53.42 26.76 10.31
N TRP A 293 52.13 26.61 10.60
CA TRP A 293 51.11 26.19 9.64
C TRP A 293 49.75 26.74 10.03
N TRP A 294 48.83 26.83 9.06
CA TRP A 294 47.43 27.19 9.31
C TRP A 294 46.51 26.72 8.21
N LEU A 295 45.22 26.58 8.54
CA LEU A 295 44.12 26.23 7.64
C LEU A 295 42.99 27.24 7.81
N HIS A 296 42.55 27.88 6.73
CA HIS A 296 41.49 28.88 6.77
C HIS A 296 40.54 28.87 5.57
N LEU A 297 39.45 29.60 5.73
CA LEU A 297 38.50 29.96 4.68
C LEU A 297 38.65 31.44 4.34
N ARG A 298 38.77 31.74 3.05
CA ARG A 298 38.73 33.13 2.57
C ARG A 298 37.28 33.61 2.41
N PRO A 299 37.01 34.94 2.40
CA PRO A 299 35.66 35.48 2.28
C PRO A 299 34.87 35.08 1.02
N ASN A 300 35.54 34.53 0.00
CA ASN A 300 34.94 34.06 -1.24
C ASN A 300 34.73 32.52 -1.28
N GLY A 301 34.87 31.82 -0.15
CA GLY A 301 34.67 30.37 -0.07
C GLY A 301 35.90 29.53 -0.48
N VAL A 302 37.04 30.16 -0.75
CA VAL A 302 38.30 29.44 -1.02
C VAL A 302 38.88 28.86 0.27
N ILE A 303 39.21 27.57 0.25
CA ILE A 303 39.94 26.87 1.31
C ILE A 303 41.44 26.96 1.02
N GLN A 304 42.24 27.30 2.03
CA GLN A 304 43.69 27.40 1.91
C GLN A 304 44.40 26.84 3.14
N MET A 305 45.47 26.08 2.88
CA MET A 305 46.41 25.61 3.90
C MET A 305 47.83 26.09 3.59
N ASN A 306 48.56 26.47 4.64
CA ASN A 306 49.93 26.97 4.54
C ASN A 306 50.89 26.22 5.47
N THR A 307 52.15 26.18 5.05
CA THR A 307 53.33 25.90 5.87
C THR A 307 54.34 27.02 5.67
N ASP A 308 55.08 27.39 6.72
CA ASP A 308 56.03 28.50 6.73
C ASP A 308 57.23 28.16 7.64
N ASP A 309 58.47 28.39 7.19
CA ASP A 309 59.70 28.08 7.95
C ASP A 309 60.24 29.27 8.76
N GLY A 310 59.47 30.35 8.89
CA GLY A 310 59.87 31.62 9.46
C GLY A 310 60.52 32.58 8.44
N PHE A 311 60.91 32.09 7.26
CA PHE A 311 61.59 32.88 6.22
C PHE A 311 60.97 32.73 4.82
N GLY A 312 60.15 31.70 4.58
CA GLY A 312 59.46 31.41 3.33
C GLY A 312 58.28 30.48 3.54
N TYR A 313 57.38 30.42 2.55
CA TYR A 313 56.08 29.75 2.67
C TYR A 313 55.83 28.76 1.54
N TYR A 314 54.94 27.82 1.81
CA TYR A 314 54.27 26.98 0.83
C TYR A 314 52.78 26.94 1.15
N LYS A 315 51.94 27.24 0.15
CA LYS A 315 50.48 27.25 0.31
C LYS A 315 49.80 26.49 -0.82
N ALA A 316 48.72 25.82 -0.47
CA ALA A 316 47.78 25.21 -1.41
C ALA A 316 46.47 25.98 -1.34
N VAL A 317 45.98 26.44 -2.49
CA VAL A 317 44.78 27.28 -2.61
C VAL A 317 43.78 26.60 -3.52
N SER A 318 42.57 26.33 -3.02
CA SER A 318 41.49 25.78 -3.84
C SER A 318 40.78 26.85 -4.68
N GLU A 319 39.95 26.42 -5.62
CA GLU A 319 38.89 27.26 -6.20
C GLU A 319 37.78 27.55 -5.15
N PRO A 320 36.92 28.56 -5.35
CA PRO A 320 35.79 28.82 -4.47
C PRO A 320 34.92 27.58 -4.25
N THR A 321 34.66 27.22 -2.98
CA THR A 321 33.79 26.11 -2.60
C THR A 321 32.47 26.62 -2.01
N ILE A 322 31.56 25.69 -1.71
CA ILE A 322 30.28 25.97 -1.05
C ILE A 322 30.39 26.18 0.46
N ALA A 323 31.59 26.17 1.03
CA ALA A 323 31.86 26.17 2.48
C ALA A 323 31.22 27.33 3.31
N LEU A 324 30.64 28.35 2.67
CA LEU A 324 30.02 29.50 3.31
C LEU A 324 28.48 29.47 3.24
N ASP A 325 27.87 28.32 2.96
CA ASP A 325 26.42 28.18 2.81
C ASP A 325 25.65 28.09 4.15
N GLY A 326 26.38 28.08 5.27
CA GLY A 326 25.81 27.93 6.61
C GLY A 326 25.41 26.50 6.97
N LYS A 327 25.90 25.47 6.27
CA LYS A 327 25.75 24.04 6.60
C LYS A 327 27.02 23.46 7.22
N TRP A 328 26.92 22.22 7.69
CA TRP A 328 28.07 21.47 8.21
C TRP A 328 28.94 20.97 7.07
N HIS A 329 30.23 21.17 7.22
CA HIS A 329 31.24 20.67 6.30
C HIS A 329 32.42 20.08 7.07
N SER A 330 33.13 19.15 6.43
CA SER A 330 34.43 18.67 6.90
C SER A 330 35.55 19.23 6.04
N VAL A 331 36.68 19.53 6.67
CA VAL A 331 37.91 19.87 5.94
C VAL A 331 39.08 19.12 6.53
N ALA A 332 39.95 18.59 5.66
CA ALA A 332 41.25 18.07 6.03
C ALA A 332 42.36 18.70 5.20
N GLY A 333 43.41 19.16 5.86
CA GLY A 333 44.65 19.61 5.25
C GLY A 333 45.74 18.57 5.48
N VAL A 334 46.23 17.93 4.41
CA VAL A 334 47.19 16.82 4.48
C VAL A 334 48.52 17.25 3.87
N ARG A 335 49.59 17.24 4.66
CA ARG A 335 50.96 17.31 4.14
C ARG A 335 51.51 15.88 3.99
N GLN A 336 51.79 15.49 2.75
CA GLN A 336 52.42 14.20 2.43
C GLN A 336 53.58 14.40 1.45
N ASN A 337 54.77 13.91 1.81
CA ASN A 337 55.99 14.04 1.00
C ASN A 337 56.28 15.49 0.55
N GLY A 338 55.98 16.47 1.42
CA GLY A 338 56.17 17.90 1.15
C GLY A 338 55.14 18.56 0.23
N ASN A 339 54.11 17.84 -0.22
CA ASN A 339 52.96 18.38 -0.93
C ASN A 339 51.78 18.56 0.03
N ILE A 340 50.93 19.56 -0.23
CA ILE A 340 49.71 19.78 0.53
C ILE A 340 48.51 19.42 -0.35
N SER A 341 47.65 18.55 0.15
CA SER A 341 46.33 18.27 -0.41
C SER A 341 45.25 18.78 0.53
N ILE A 342 44.13 19.26 -0.04
CA ILE A 342 42.95 19.66 0.72
C ILE A 342 41.82 18.71 0.38
N PHE A 343 41.14 18.23 1.41
CA PHE A 343 39.91 17.46 1.29
C PHE A 343 38.77 18.31 1.86
N PHE A 344 37.69 18.42 1.10
CA PHE A 344 36.47 19.11 1.50
C PHE A 344 35.32 18.11 1.37
N ASP A 345 34.55 17.91 2.44
CA ASP A 345 33.52 16.88 2.54
C ASP A 345 34.03 15.49 2.14
N GLY A 346 35.24 15.15 2.62
CA GLY A 346 35.95 13.90 2.36
C GLY A 346 36.38 13.67 0.90
N ILE A 347 36.24 14.66 0.02
CA ILE A 347 36.66 14.62 -1.37
C ILE A 347 37.93 15.45 -1.53
N SER A 348 38.97 14.90 -2.15
CA SER A 348 40.16 15.67 -2.51
C SER A 348 39.80 16.70 -3.57
N ILE A 349 40.02 17.98 -3.27
CA ILE A 349 39.71 19.08 -4.20
C ILE A 349 40.98 19.56 -4.92
N PRO A 350 40.87 20.03 -6.17
CA PRO A 350 41.99 20.63 -6.87
C PRO A 350 42.54 21.84 -6.11
N VAL A 351 43.87 21.92 -6.00
CA VAL A 351 44.57 23.05 -5.38
C VAL A 351 45.67 23.58 -6.29
N THR A 352 45.84 24.88 -6.29
CA THR A 352 46.97 25.56 -6.93
C THR A 352 48.07 25.78 -5.87
N PRO A 353 49.22 25.10 -5.99
CA PRO A 353 50.35 25.29 -5.09
C PRO A 353 51.12 26.57 -5.43
N GLU A 354 51.58 27.30 -4.40
CA GLU A 354 52.47 28.44 -4.54
C GLU A 354 53.53 28.39 -3.42
N SER A 355 54.80 28.52 -3.78
CA SER A 355 55.91 28.45 -2.82
C SER A 355 57.00 29.47 -3.10
N SER A 356 57.60 30.00 -2.03
CA SER A 356 58.79 30.85 -2.11
C SER A 356 60.11 30.08 -1.90
N LYS A 357 60.04 28.77 -1.57
CA LYS A 357 61.20 27.89 -1.31
C LYS A 357 60.91 26.43 -1.70
N PRO A 358 61.93 25.57 -1.88
CA PRO A 358 61.70 24.13 -2.03
C PRO A 358 61.04 23.52 -0.78
N THR A 359 60.05 22.65 -0.96
CA THR A 359 59.34 21.92 0.11
C THR A 359 59.93 20.52 0.32
N PRO A 360 59.71 19.85 1.48
CA PRO A 360 58.99 20.31 2.68
C PRO A 360 59.74 21.36 3.51
N LEU A 361 58.97 22.30 4.05
CA LEU A 361 59.43 23.32 5.00
C LEU A 361 59.44 22.78 6.43
N ASP A 362 60.42 23.20 7.23
CA ASP A 362 60.45 22.94 8.67
C ASP A 362 59.48 23.89 9.38
N ILE A 363 58.43 23.34 9.99
CA ILE A 363 57.34 24.11 10.61
C ILE A 363 57.38 24.12 12.14
N SER A 364 58.48 23.64 12.73
CA SER A 364 58.63 23.51 14.17
C SER A 364 58.75 24.88 14.87
N ASN A 365 58.10 25.01 16.03
CA ASN A 365 58.12 26.23 16.84
C ASN A 365 57.74 25.94 18.31
N SER A 366 57.86 26.94 19.18
CA SER A 366 57.48 26.85 20.60
C SER A 366 56.21 27.65 20.93
N HIS A 367 55.38 27.95 19.92
CA HIS A 367 54.17 28.75 20.06
C HIS A 367 52.93 27.88 20.25
N ARG A 368 51.86 28.53 20.73
CA ARG A 368 50.53 27.96 20.96
C ARG A 368 49.85 27.54 19.66
N VAL A 369 48.89 26.63 19.76
CA VAL A 369 47.88 26.42 18.70
C VAL A 369 46.66 27.26 19.05
N VAL A 370 46.04 27.87 18.03
CA VAL A 370 44.81 28.65 18.17
C VAL A 370 43.77 28.09 17.21
N ILE A 371 42.59 27.78 17.74
CA ILE A 371 41.42 27.33 16.97
C ILE A 371 40.43 28.51 16.89
N GLY A 372 39.92 28.78 15.69
CA GLY A 372 39.00 29.89 15.42
C GLY A 372 39.64 31.27 15.25
N TYR A 373 40.97 31.40 15.34
CA TYR A 373 41.69 32.66 15.19
C TYR A 373 43.14 32.44 14.74
N GLY A 374 43.77 33.43 14.11
CA GLY A 374 45.17 33.36 13.67
C GLY A 374 46.02 34.54 14.14
N ASP A 375 47.14 34.28 14.83
CA ASP A 375 48.00 35.33 15.42
C ASP A 375 48.65 36.24 14.35
N GLN A 376 48.99 35.69 13.18
CA GLN A 376 49.65 36.46 12.11
C GLN A 376 48.70 37.34 11.28
N GLN A 377 47.52 36.83 10.93
CA GLN A 377 46.59 37.51 10.02
C GLN A 377 45.38 38.12 10.74
N GLN A 378 45.24 37.84 12.04
CA GLN A 378 44.12 38.27 12.88
C GLN A 378 42.74 37.94 12.28
N LEU A 379 42.67 36.87 11.48
CA LEU A 379 41.44 36.38 10.86
C LEU A 379 40.65 35.57 11.88
N GLN A 380 39.50 36.09 12.27
CA GLN A 380 38.58 35.41 13.17
C GLN A 380 37.63 34.49 12.38
N PHE A 381 37.38 33.30 12.91
CA PHE A 381 36.27 32.45 12.48
C PHE A 381 34.97 32.84 13.21
N VAL A 382 33.89 33.00 12.43
CA VAL A 382 32.56 33.28 12.95
C VAL A 382 31.63 32.14 12.53
N GLY A 383 31.36 31.22 13.45
CA GLY A 383 30.65 29.98 13.12
C GLY A 383 30.71 28.97 14.27
N ILE A 384 30.46 27.71 13.96
CA ILE A 384 30.59 26.58 14.88
C ILE A 384 31.75 25.69 14.40
N LEU A 385 32.62 25.27 15.32
CA LEU A 385 33.70 24.30 15.09
C LEU A 385 33.56 23.11 16.04
N GLU A 386 33.93 21.94 15.55
CA GLU A 386 33.87 20.67 16.28
C GLU A 386 34.92 19.70 15.73
N ASP A 387 35.24 18.66 16.51
CA ASP A 387 36.10 17.54 16.11
C ASP A 387 37.40 17.97 15.42
N VAL A 388 38.05 18.96 16.02
CA VAL A 388 39.32 19.48 15.53
C VAL A 388 40.43 18.53 15.94
N SER A 389 41.12 17.95 14.97
CA SER A 389 42.16 16.95 15.23
C SER A 389 43.47 17.23 14.49
N ILE A 390 44.57 16.77 15.08
CA ILE A 390 45.93 16.90 14.55
C ILE A 390 46.60 15.52 14.58
N TRP A 391 47.20 15.14 13.47
CA TRP A 391 47.86 13.86 13.26
C TRP A 391 49.32 14.05 12.83
N ASN A 392 50.23 13.28 13.41
CA ASN A 392 51.66 13.28 13.04
C ASN A 392 51.96 12.39 11.81
N ARG A 393 50.94 12.10 11.00
CA ARG A 393 51.02 11.35 9.75
C ARG A 393 50.07 11.92 8.70
N ALA A 394 50.31 11.57 7.44
CA ALA A 394 49.33 11.77 6.38
C ALA A 394 48.17 10.77 6.56
N LEU A 395 46.94 11.26 6.67
CA LEU A 395 45.74 10.43 6.62
C LEU A 395 45.43 10.05 5.16
N ASP A 396 45.02 8.81 4.94
CA ASP A 396 44.52 8.37 3.64
C ASP A 396 43.04 8.73 3.45
N ARG A 397 42.48 8.45 2.27
CA ARG A 397 41.07 8.75 1.97
C ARG A 397 40.11 8.05 2.93
N GLY A 398 40.40 6.82 3.34
CA GLY A 398 39.53 6.07 4.26
C GLY A 398 39.55 6.67 5.66
N ASP A 399 40.71 7.05 6.15
CA ASP A 399 40.86 7.77 7.43
C ASP A 399 40.12 9.11 7.41
N ILE A 400 40.25 9.90 6.33
CA ILE A 400 39.57 11.19 6.18
C ILE A 400 38.04 11.00 6.17
N GLN A 401 37.56 9.93 5.54
CA GLN A 401 36.15 9.56 5.57
C GLN A 401 35.69 9.17 6.97
N ARG A 402 36.49 8.51 7.81
CA ARG A 402 36.14 8.30 9.23
C ARG A 402 36.06 9.61 10.00
N THR A 403 37.10 10.46 9.88
CA THR A 403 37.15 11.72 10.65
C THR A 403 36.01 12.69 10.32
N ARG A 404 35.39 12.59 9.13
CA ARG A 404 34.28 13.46 8.74
C ARG A 404 32.93 13.06 9.35
N PHE A 405 32.85 11.85 9.91
CA PHE A 405 31.66 11.28 10.51
C PHE A 405 31.84 11.13 12.04
N ASN A 406 32.68 11.95 12.68
CA ASN A 406 32.97 11.90 14.12
C ASN A 406 33.52 10.54 14.61
N GLU A 407 34.13 9.75 13.72
CA GLU A 407 34.69 8.42 14.03
C GLU A 407 36.20 8.50 14.36
N VAL A 408 36.61 9.42 15.23
CA VAL A 408 37.99 9.52 15.73
C VAL A 408 38.10 8.86 17.11
N SER A 409 38.96 7.85 17.22
CA SER A 409 39.26 7.22 18.51
C SER A 409 40.40 7.96 19.22
N PRO A 410 40.31 8.20 20.54
CA PRO A 410 41.43 8.62 21.39
C PRO A 410 42.72 7.80 21.22
N SER A 411 42.61 6.56 20.75
CA SER A 411 43.74 5.64 20.55
C SER A 411 44.21 5.53 19.09
N ASP A 412 43.66 6.32 18.17
CA ASP A 412 43.99 6.17 16.76
C ASP A 412 45.49 6.42 16.47
N PRO A 413 46.14 5.57 15.65
CA PRO A 413 47.57 5.71 15.36
C PRO A 413 47.92 7.07 14.76
N GLY A 414 48.84 7.77 15.45
CA GLY A 414 49.36 9.06 15.02
C GLY A 414 48.52 10.28 15.40
N LEU A 415 47.44 10.10 16.16
CA LEU A 415 46.66 11.20 16.73
C LEU A 415 47.47 11.90 17.84
N VAL A 416 47.69 13.22 17.72
CA VAL A 416 48.48 14.02 18.67
C VAL A 416 47.72 15.22 19.26
N GLY A 417 46.50 15.47 18.79
CA GLY A 417 45.56 16.42 19.38
C GLY A 417 44.15 16.13 18.88
N PHE A 418 43.16 16.12 19.76
CA PHE A 418 41.75 15.91 19.40
C PHE A 418 40.83 16.64 20.37
N TRP A 419 40.22 17.73 19.91
CA TRP A 419 39.27 18.52 20.70
C TRP A 419 37.86 18.35 20.12
N GLN A 420 37.06 17.53 20.80
CA GLN A 420 35.68 17.21 20.41
C GLN A 420 34.76 18.43 20.50
N MET A 421 34.99 19.29 21.49
CA MET A 421 34.13 20.45 21.81
C MET A 421 32.78 20.10 22.46
N ASP A 422 32.68 18.88 23.01
CA ASP A 422 31.54 18.38 23.76
C ASP A 422 31.42 18.98 25.16
N ARG A 423 31.02 20.26 25.22
CA ARG A 423 30.87 21.07 26.45
C ARG A 423 32.16 21.36 27.22
N ASN A 424 33.32 20.95 26.70
CA ASN A 424 34.64 21.24 27.26
C ASN A 424 35.67 21.46 26.13
N PHE A 425 36.91 21.78 26.51
CA PHE A 425 38.03 21.95 25.57
C PHE A 425 39.12 20.91 25.86
N ASP A 426 38.76 19.76 26.39
CA ASP A 426 39.73 18.72 26.73
C ASP A 426 40.27 18.05 25.46
N ASP A 427 41.55 17.70 25.50
CA ASP A 427 42.22 16.96 24.42
C ASP A 427 42.07 15.46 24.69
N ALA A 428 41.25 14.82 23.87
CA ALA A 428 40.98 13.39 23.93
C ALA A 428 42.11 12.53 23.33
N SER A 429 43.12 13.12 22.68
CA SER A 429 44.28 12.37 22.20
C SER A 429 45.17 11.89 23.36
N PRO A 430 46.13 10.98 23.11
CA PRO A 430 47.06 10.51 24.15
C PRO A 430 47.96 11.61 24.74
N ILE A 431 48.00 12.80 24.12
CA ILE A 431 48.80 13.93 24.56
C ILE A 431 48.11 14.74 25.66
N HIS A 432 46.77 14.74 25.71
CA HIS A 432 45.97 15.44 26.72
C HIS A 432 46.32 16.94 26.90
N ASN A 433 46.61 17.63 25.81
CA ASN A 433 46.93 19.06 25.81
C ASN A 433 45.65 19.93 25.75
N ASN A 434 44.95 20.04 26.87
CA ASN A 434 43.66 20.71 26.96
C ASN A 434 43.72 22.20 26.60
N GLY A 435 42.65 22.66 25.94
CA GLY A 435 42.46 24.04 25.53
C GLY A 435 41.74 24.92 26.56
N SER A 436 41.67 26.21 26.26
CA SER A 436 40.88 27.19 27.03
C SER A 436 40.30 28.27 26.11
N ALA A 437 39.07 28.69 26.39
CA ALA A 437 38.45 29.80 25.65
C ALA A 437 39.07 31.16 26.03
N SER A 438 39.19 32.04 25.04
CA SER A 438 39.48 33.46 25.22
C SER A 438 38.51 34.27 24.37
N GLY A 439 37.88 35.31 24.93
CA GLY A 439 36.79 36.04 24.26
C GLY A 439 35.49 35.24 24.21
N SER A 440 34.64 35.52 23.20
CA SER A 440 33.28 34.99 23.11
C SER A 440 33.22 33.60 22.43
N VAL A 441 33.28 32.55 23.24
CA VAL A 441 33.06 31.15 22.83
C VAL A 441 31.93 30.55 23.66
N LYS A 442 30.99 29.83 23.04
CA LYS A 442 29.96 29.08 23.76
C LYS A 442 29.69 27.72 23.12
N PHE A 443 29.39 26.72 23.94
CA PHE A 443 28.91 25.44 23.44
C PHE A 443 27.46 25.55 23.01
N VAL A 444 27.15 24.99 21.85
CA VAL A 444 25.81 24.88 21.32
C VAL A 444 25.56 23.42 20.95
N GLU A 445 24.35 22.96 21.15
CA GLU A 445 23.96 21.61 20.72
C GLU A 445 23.96 21.54 19.20
N VAL A 446 24.47 20.44 18.66
CA VAL A 446 24.69 20.24 17.23
C VAL A 446 24.14 18.89 16.79
N ALA A 447 23.75 18.82 15.52
CA ALA A 447 23.37 17.60 14.85
C ALA A 447 24.07 17.60 13.48
N HIS A 448 24.94 16.62 13.23
CA HIS A 448 25.66 16.46 11.97
C HIS A 448 24.75 15.92 10.89
N GLN A 449 24.94 16.34 9.63
CA GLN A 449 24.32 15.71 8.48
C GLN A 449 25.33 14.80 7.78
N ALA A 450 25.06 13.50 7.73
CA ALA A 450 25.78 12.54 6.92
C ALA A 450 25.30 12.61 5.47
N GLU A 451 26.18 12.97 4.54
CA GLU A 451 25.98 12.72 3.10
C GLU A 451 26.71 11.43 2.71
N ARG A 452 26.02 10.48 2.08
CA ARG A 452 26.53 9.16 1.66
C ARG A 452 26.09 8.84 0.24
N GLN A 453 26.94 8.18 -0.54
CA GLN A 453 26.64 7.74 -1.91
C GLN A 453 26.99 6.27 -2.10
N GLN A 454 26.05 5.49 -2.63
CA GLN A 454 26.21 4.08 -2.99
C GLN A 454 25.98 3.88 -4.49
N THR A 455 26.67 2.93 -5.11
CA THR A 455 26.45 2.54 -6.51
C THR A 455 26.00 1.08 -6.58
N LEU A 456 24.98 0.80 -7.40
CA LEU A 456 24.49 -0.53 -7.75
C LEU A 456 24.69 -0.74 -9.24
N LYS A 457 25.47 -1.77 -9.60
CA LYS A 457 25.65 -2.15 -10.99
C LYS A 457 24.52 -3.09 -11.41
N ILE A 458 23.78 -2.73 -12.46
CA ILE A 458 22.73 -3.55 -13.06
C ILE A 458 23.28 -4.22 -14.31
N GLU A 459 23.11 -5.54 -14.42
CA GLU A 459 23.57 -6.33 -15.56
C GLU A 459 22.46 -6.60 -16.58
N SER A 460 22.85 -7.09 -17.76
CA SER A 460 21.89 -7.46 -18.79
C SER A 460 21.04 -8.65 -18.35
N GLY A 461 19.72 -8.58 -18.54
CA GLY A 461 18.78 -9.63 -18.16
C GLY A 461 18.07 -9.42 -16.83
N THR A 462 18.45 -8.40 -16.04
CA THR A 462 17.71 -8.02 -14.83
C THR A 462 16.27 -7.64 -15.17
N GLY A 463 15.31 -8.37 -14.61
CA GLY A 463 13.88 -8.16 -14.86
C GLY A 463 13.33 -6.97 -14.08
N TYR A 464 13.77 -6.78 -12.83
CA TYR A 464 13.33 -5.69 -11.97
C TYR A 464 14.45 -5.17 -11.05
N LEU A 465 14.38 -3.89 -10.69
CA LEU A 465 15.14 -3.23 -9.62
C LEU A 465 14.17 -2.47 -8.72
N TYR A 466 14.23 -2.62 -7.40
CA TYR A 466 13.34 -1.91 -6.48
C TYR A 466 14.02 -1.60 -5.14
N GLY A 467 13.51 -0.58 -4.43
CA GLY A 467 14.06 -0.20 -3.14
C GLY A 467 13.20 0.74 -2.30
N VAL A 468 13.55 0.87 -1.02
CA VAL A 468 12.80 1.63 0.00
C VAL A 468 13.69 2.19 1.11
N VAL A 469 13.28 3.32 1.67
CA VAL A 469 13.92 3.99 2.81
C VAL A 469 12.99 3.94 4.02
N THR A 470 13.48 3.48 5.18
CA THR A 470 12.69 3.39 6.43
C THR A 470 13.46 3.91 7.64
N ASP A 471 12.74 4.43 8.63
CA ASP A 471 13.24 4.79 9.96
C ASP A 471 13.42 3.51 10.80
N LYS A 472 14.67 3.13 11.06
CA LYS A 472 15.00 1.89 11.76
C LYS A 472 14.67 1.94 13.26
N SER A 473 14.49 3.12 13.87
CA SER A 473 14.10 3.20 15.29
C SER A 473 12.64 2.88 15.55
N LYS A 474 11.80 2.95 14.50
CA LYS A 474 10.36 2.81 14.61
C LYS A 474 9.93 1.43 14.15
N SER A 475 8.95 0.88 14.86
CA SER A 475 8.26 -0.32 14.42
C SER A 475 7.38 0.00 13.19
N GLY A 476 7.86 -0.19 11.96
CA GLY A 476 7.03 0.01 10.76
C GLY A 476 7.78 0.56 9.54
N VAL A 477 7.03 1.18 8.62
CA VAL A 477 7.49 1.66 7.31
C VAL A 477 7.76 3.16 7.23
N SER A 478 7.75 3.84 8.36
CA SER A 478 7.86 5.29 8.43
C SER A 478 9.12 5.79 7.71
N PHE A 479 8.99 6.85 6.93
CA PHE A 479 10.14 7.54 6.39
C PHE A 479 10.93 8.20 7.54
N PRO A 480 12.28 8.14 7.56
CA PRO A 480 13.09 8.85 8.54
C PRO A 480 13.02 10.35 8.28
N GLU A 481 12.32 11.08 9.14
CA GLU A 481 12.21 12.54 9.03
C GLU A 481 13.61 13.18 8.97
N ASP A 482 13.78 14.16 8.09
CA ASP A 482 15.06 14.83 7.76
C ASP A 482 16.08 14.03 6.93
N ALA A 483 15.76 12.81 6.47
CA ALA A 483 16.53 12.15 5.41
C ALA A 483 16.15 12.66 4.01
N LEU A 484 17.15 12.81 3.14
CA LEU A 484 17.01 13.14 1.73
C LEU A 484 17.72 12.07 0.89
N VAL A 485 16.96 11.33 0.11
CA VAL A 485 17.45 10.25 -0.73
C VAL A 485 17.23 10.61 -2.20
N LYS A 486 18.26 10.47 -3.01
CA LYS A 486 18.22 10.68 -4.46
C LYS A 486 18.70 9.42 -5.16
N VAL A 487 17.98 9.01 -6.19
CA VAL A 487 18.34 7.83 -7.00
C VAL A 487 18.62 8.30 -8.42
N PHE A 488 19.74 7.91 -8.99
CA PHE A 488 20.17 8.26 -10.34
C PHE A 488 20.32 7.01 -11.19
N ARG A 489 19.82 7.11 -12.41
CA ARG A 489 20.01 6.12 -13.48
C ARG A 489 21.45 6.15 -13.99
N PRO A 490 21.91 5.11 -14.72
CA PRO A 490 23.22 5.08 -15.35
C PRO A 490 23.48 6.26 -16.30
N ASP A 491 22.44 6.78 -16.94
CA ASP A 491 22.52 7.97 -17.81
C ASP A 491 22.63 9.31 -17.04
N GLY A 492 22.63 9.27 -15.71
CA GLY A 492 22.71 10.45 -14.83
C GLY A 492 21.35 11.09 -14.50
N THR A 493 20.24 10.57 -15.04
CA THR A 493 18.90 11.09 -14.76
C THR A 493 18.46 10.72 -13.34
N GLN A 494 18.03 11.71 -12.56
CA GLN A 494 17.46 11.48 -11.24
C GLN A 494 16.03 10.94 -11.35
N LEU A 495 15.70 9.92 -10.54
CA LEU A 495 14.33 9.48 -10.35
C LEU A 495 13.51 10.55 -9.64
N ASN A 496 12.30 10.77 -10.15
CA ASN A 496 11.30 11.67 -9.59
C ASN A 496 9.92 11.02 -9.79
N GLN A 497 8.94 11.39 -8.96
CA GLN A 497 7.55 10.96 -9.09
C GLN A 497 6.94 11.29 -10.46
N ASP A 498 7.35 12.41 -11.08
CA ASP A 498 6.92 12.79 -12.44
C ASP A 498 7.47 11.85 -13.53
N SER A 499 8.43 10.99 -13.19
CA SER A 499 9.01 10.00 -14.11
C SER A 499 8.24 8.67 -14.13
N ASN A 500 7.11 8.57 -13.42
CA ASN A 500 6.34 7.33 -13.33
C ASN A 500 5.76 6.91 -14.69
N THR A 501 5.91 5.62 -15.01
CA THR A 501 5.42 4.96 -16.22
C THR A 501 4.95 3.54 -15.89
N ASP A 502 4.44 2.80 -16.86
CA ASP A 502 4.09 1.38 -16.68
C ASP A 502 5.31 0.50 -16.29
N GLU A 503 6.53 1.01 -16.50
CA GLU A 503 7.79 0.32 -16.21
C GLU A 503 8.62 0.98 -15.10
N LEU A 504 8.18 2.13 -14.57
CA LEU A 504 8.88 2.85 -13.51
C LEU A 504 7.89 3.40 -12.49
N PHE A 505 8.10 3.08 -11.22
CA PHE A 505 7.40 3.64 -10.08
C PHE A 505 8.40 4.32 -9.13
N VAL A 506 8.06 5.51 -8.66
CA VAL A 506 8.80 6.31 -7.69
C VAL A 506 7.81 6.98 -6.76
N GLN A 507 8.04 6.85 -5.46
CA GLN A 507 7.32 7.52 -4.39
C GLN A 507 8.27 8.47 -3.67
N MET A 508 7.84 9.72 -3.48
CA MET A 508 8.60 10.75 -2.80
C MET A 508 8.05 11.01 -1.39
N ASN A 509 8.92 11.41 -0.46
CA ASN A 509 8.56 12.08 0.79
C ASN A 509 9.23 13.47 0.77
N GLY A 510 8.45 14.51 0.48
CA GLY A 510 9.02 15.82 0.12
C GLY A 510 9.93 15.72 -1.11
N ASN A 511 11.20 16.12 -0.97
CA ASN A 511 12.20 16.05 -2.05
C ASN A 511 13.01 14.74 -2.06
N SER A 512 12.69 13.80 -1.18
CA SER A 512 13.41 12.53 -1.00
C SER A 512 12.69 11.37 -1.68
N VAL A 513 13.43 10.48 -2.34
CA VAL A 513 12.91 9.18 -2.80
C VAL A 513 12.66 8.31 -1.59
N TRP A 514 11.40 8.00 -1.32
CA TRP A 514 11.01 7.09 -0.25
C TRP A 514 11.02 5.64 -0.75
N ALA A 515 10.45 5.37 -1.93
CA ALA A 515 10.49 4.05 -2.54
C ALA A 515 10.47 4.12 -4.06
N PHE A 516 10.92 3.06 -4.74
CA PHE A 516 10.89 2.97 -6.19
C PHE A 516 10.91 1.52 -6.69
N ALA A 517 10.44 1.30 -7.92
CA ALA A 517 10.54 0.04 -8.65
C ALA A 517 10.71 0.30 -10.15
N VAL A 518 11.57 -0.45 -10.81
CA VAL A 518 11.95 -0.32 -12.22
C VAL A 518 11.83 -1.70 -12.86
N LYS A 519 11.06 -1.82 -13.93
CA LYS A 519 11.00 -3.00 -14.78
C LYS A 519 12.05 -2.87 -15.88
N ASN A 520 12.77 -3.94 -16.17
CA ASN A 520 13.87 -3.99 -17.13
C ASN A 520 14.84 -2.80 -16.95
N PRO A 521 15.43 -2.61 -15.75
CA PRO A 521 16.28 -1.46 -15.46
C PRO A 521 17.43 -1.32 -16.46
N GLN A 522 17.81 -0.08 -16.75
CA GLN A 522 18.98 0.21 -17.59
C GLN A 522 20.22 -0.50 -17.03
N VAL A 523 20.94 -1.18 -17.91
CA VAL A 523 22.24 -1.80 -17.60
C VAL A 523 23.25 -0.70 -17.31
N GLY A 524 24.04 -0.87 -16.25
CA GLY A 524 25.07 0.08 -15.81
C GLY A 524 24.93 0.52 -14.36
N ASP A 525 25.63 1.58 -14.00
CA ASP A 525 25.81 2.03 -12.62
C ASP A 525 24.67 2.95 -12.16
N TRP A 526 23.76 2.43 -11.36
CA TRP A 526 22.76 3.22 -10.65
C TRP A 526 23.35 3.81 -9.37
N LYS A 527 23.09 5.09 -9.08
CA LYS A 527 23.66 5.77 -7.91
C LYS A 527 22.57 6.17 -6.92
N PHE A 528 22.85 6.02 -5.64
CA PHE A 528 21.95 6.29 -4.53
C PHE A 528 22.65 7.25 -3.58
N ALA A 529 22.18 8.48 -3.47
CA ALA A 529 22.69 9.47 -2.54
C ALA A 529 21.72 9.60 -1.36
N ILE A 530 22.21 9.57 -0.13
CA ILE A 530 21.46 9.76 1.11
C ILE A 530 22.11 10.90 1.88
N GLU A 531 21.34 11.92 2.24
CA GLU A 531 21.74 13.03 3.10
C GLU A 531 20.80 13.01 4.32
N CYS A 532 21.28 12.70 5.53
CA CYS A 532 20.43 12.69 6.73
C CYS A 532 21.23 13.04 7.99
N PRO A 533 20.60 13.50 9.08
CA PRO A 533 21.32 13.66 10.32
C PRO A 533 21.92 12.32 10.82
N THR A 534 23.15 12.33 11.38
CA THR A 534 23.81 11.11 11.90
C THR A 534 23.04 10.46 13.06
N SER A 535 22.21 11.25 13.75
CA SER A 535 21.32 10.83 14.82
C SER A 535 20.03 10.16 14.36
N ILE A 536 19.76 10.11 13.04
CA ILE A 536 18.52 9.53 12.49
C ILE A 536 18.82 8.13 11.92
N PRO A 537 18.28 7.06 12.54
CA PRO A 537 18.42 5.69 12.04
C PRO A 537 17.68 5.51 10.71
N VAL A 538 18.42 5.56 9.61
CA VAL A 538 17.92 5.25 8.26
C VAL A 538 18.26 3.80 7.91
N LEU A 539 17.34 3.14 7.21
CA LEU A 539 17.55 1.87 6.50
C LEU A 539 17.14 2.05 5.03
N LEU A 540 18.10 2.03 4.09
CA LEU A 540 17.82 1.87 2.65
C LEU A 540 17.95 0.39 2.28
N SER A 541 16.90 -0.21 1.73
CA SER A 541 16.86 -1.60 1.24
C SER A 541 16.70 -1.61 -0.29
N LEU A 542 17.62 -2.27 -1.00
CA LEU A 542 17.69 -2.36 -2.47
C LEU A 542 17.69 -3.82 -2.95
N GLN A 543 16.93 -4.14 -4.01
CA GLN A 543 16.79 -5.50 -4.54
C GLN A 543 16.64 -5.57 -6.07
N THR A 544 17.06 -6.70 -6.66
CA THR A 544 16.92 -7.03 -8.09
C THR A 544 16.22 -8.38 -8.28
N THR A 545 15.56 -8.58 -9.43
CA THR A 545 15.11 -9.91 -9.87
C THR A 545 15.75 -10.32 -11.19
N PRO A 546 15.97 -11.64 -11.35
CA PRO A 546 16.79 -12.14 -12.44
C PRO A 546 16.10 -12.36 -13.79
N THR A 547 14.77 -12.43 -13.81
CA THR A 547 14.01 -12.57 -15.05
C THR A 547 12.70 -11.80 -14.96
N GLY A 548 12.09 -11.49 -16.10
CA GLY A 548 10.72 -10.99 -16.17
C GLY A 548 9.65 -12.05 -15.83
N ASP A 549 10.05 -13.32 -15.62
CA ASP A 549 9.17 -14.45 -15.29
C ASP A 549 9.30 -14.80 -13.79
N VAL A 550 8.59 -14.00 -13.00
CA VAL A 550 8.58 -14.05 -11.52
C VAL A 550 8.13 -15.44 -11.00
N PRO A 551 7.10 -16.12 -11.54
CA PRO A 551 6.70 -17.47 -11.11
C PRO A 551 7.72 -18.56 -11.33
N GLN A 552 8.35 -18.59 -12.51
CA GLN A 552 9.36 -19.59 -12.84
C GLN A 552 10.54 -19.45 -11.87
N THR A 553 10.92 -18.21 -11.59
CA THR A 553 11.99 -17.87 -10.64
C THR A 553 11.64 -18.32 -9.21
N ILE A 554 10.43 -18.05 -8.73
CA ILE A 554 9.96 -18.46 -7.39
C ILE A 554 9.83 -19.98 -7.29
N GLY A 555 9.30 -20.62 -8.32
CA GLY A 555 9.15 -22.08 -8.39
C GLY A 555 10.49 -22.80 -8.34
N ASN A 556 11.48 -22.35 -9.11
CA ASN A 556 12.84 -22.89 -9.10
C ASN A 556 13.51 -22.68 -7.72
N THR A 557 13.36 -21.49 -7.13
CA THR A 557 13.93 -21.15 -5.81
C THR A 557 13.34 -22.02 -4.69
N LEU A 558 12.01 -22.21 -4.65
CA LEU A 558 11.37 -23.07 -3.66
C LEU A 558 11.73 -24.55 -3.85
N GLN A 559 11.92 -24.99 -5.09
CA GLN A 559 12.29 -26.36 -5.40
C GLN A 559 13.75 -26.66 -5.01
N GLU A 560 14.67 -25.71 -5.21
CA GLU A 560 16.06 -25.78 -4.73
C GLU A 560 16.17 -25.79 -3.20
N LEU A 561 15.30 -25.07 -2.49
CA LEU A 561 15.36 -24.94 -1.03
C LEU A 561 14.82 -26.16 -0.26
N TYR A 562 13.84 -26.90 -0.81
CA TYR A 562 13.16 -27.98 -0.07
C TYR A 562 13.33 -29.39 -0.66
N GLY A 563 13.90 -29.55 -1.86
CA GLY A 563 14.02 -30.85 -2.53
C GLY A 563 12.68 -31.40 -3.05
N GLU A 564 11.70 -31.62 -2.16
CA GLU A 564 10.28 -31.82 -2.48
C GLU A 564 9.43 -30.87 -1.62
N VAL A 565 8.45 -30.19 -2.25
CA VAL A 565 7.61 -29.19 -1.57
C VAL A 565 6.68 -29.89 -0.55
N PRO A 566 6.75 -29.59 0.77
CA PRO A 566 5.99 -30.32 1.79
C PRO A 566 4.46 -30.20 1.61
N ALA A 567 3.75 -31.34 1.69
CA ALA A 567 2.32 -31.49 1.43
C ALA A 567 1.38 -30.61 2.32
N ALA A 568 1.85 -30.17 3.49
CA ALA A 568 1.06 -29.36 4.42
C ALA A 568 0.90 -27.91 3.97
N HIS A 569 1.87 -27.37 3.20
CA HIS A 569 1.85 -26.01 2.67
C HIS A 569 1.38 -25.94 1.20
N THR A 570 1.12 -27.09 0.57
CA THR A 570 0.75 -27.22 -0.86
C THR A 570 -0.70 -27.60 -1.12
N ARG A 571 -1.56 -27.77 -0.10
CA ARG A 571 -2.99 -28.06 -0.33
C ARG A 571 -3.72 -26.94 -1.09
N VAL A 572 -3.18 -25.72 -1.08
CA VAL A 572 -3.69 -24.59 -1.89
C VAL A 572 -3.16 -24.61 -3.33
N PHE A 573 -2.03 -25.29 -3.60
CA PHE A 573 -1.27 -25.15 -4.85
C PHE A 573 -1.45 -26.29 -5.87
N LEU A 574 -1.88 -27.48 -5.47
CA LEU A 574 -1.98 -28.65 -6.38
C LEU A 574 -3.40 -29.15 -6.65
N ALA A 575 -4.44 -28.49 -6.13
CA ALA A 575 -5.82 -28.95 -6.29
C ALA A 575 -6.36 -28.90 -7.75
N ARG A 576 -5.58 -28.42 -8.74
CA ARG A 576 -5.96 -28.43 -10.16
C ARG A 576 -4.88 -28.85 -11.17
N GLY A 577 -3.87 -29.62 -10.74
CA GLY A 577 -3.10 -30.53 -11.61
C GLY A 577 -2.70 -30.08 -13.04
N LYS A 578 -2.35 -28.81 -13.30
CA LYS A 578 -1.88 -28.37 -14.64
C LYS A 578 -0.69 -27.42 -14.53
N ARG A 579 0.51 -27.97 -14.76
CA ARG A 579 1.80 -27.27 -14.83
C ARG A 579 1.91 -26.26 -15.99
N GLU A 580 0.99 -26.28 -16.94
CA GLU A 580 1.05 -25.49 -18.18
C GLU A 580 0.37 -24.11 -18.08
N ALA A 581 -0.32 -23.80 -16.98
CA ALA A 581 -1.06 -22.54 -16.81
C ALA A 581 -0.16 -21.33 -16.47
N LEU A 582 1.13 -21.53 -16.16
CA LEU A 582 2.03 -20.48 -15.66
C LEU A 582 2.65 -19.61 -16.76
N ALA A 583 2.66 -20.05 -18.02
CA ALA A 583 3.37 -19.38 -19.12
C ALA A 583 2.54 -18.31 -19.89
N LEU A 584 1.32 -17.99 -19.46
CA LEU A 584 0.38 -17.13 -20.24
C LEU A 584 -0.14 -15.89 -19.47
N PHE A 585 0.44 -15.55 -18.32
CA PHE A 585 0.02 -14.40 -17.53
C PHE A 585 0.69 -13.10 -17.98
N SER A 586 -0.09 -12.05 -18.25
CA SER A 586 0.37 -10.66 -18.25
C SER A 586 0.22 -10.10 -16.84
N TRP A 587 1.34 -9.83 -16.15
CA TRP A 587 1.36 -9.51 -14.72
C TRP A 587 1.09 -8.03 -14.44
N SER A 588 0.17 -7.73 -13.52
CA SER A 588 -0.01 -6.38 -12.96
C SER A 588 1.01 -6.09 -11.84
N TRP A 589 1.28 -4.82 -11.52
CA TRP A 589 2.13 -4.45 -10.36
C TRP A 589 1.62 -5.04 -9.04
N SER A 590 0.31 -5.28 -8.92
CA SER A 590 -0.30 -5.95 -7.77
C SER A 590 0.10 -7.42 -7.65
N ASP A 591 0.32 -8.12 -8.76
CA ASP A 591 0.74 -9.52 -8.77
C ASP A 591 2.23 -9.62 -8.44
N ILE A 592 3.05 -8.72 -9.00
CA ILE A 592 4.49 -8.64 -8.69
C ILE A 592 4.72 -8.29 -7.20
N GLY A 593 3.95 -7.35 -6.64
CA GLY A 593 4.01 -6.97 -5.21
C GLY A 593 3.53 -8.06 -4.25
N LYS A 594 2.42 -8.75 -4.57
CA LYS A 594 1.95 -9.92 -3.79
C LYS A 594 2.98 -11.05 -3.79
N TRP A 595 3.64 -11.31 -4.92
CA TRP A 595 4.61 -12.39 -5.05
C TRP A 595 6.00 -12.05 -4.51
N ALA A 596 6.45 -10.79 -4.59
CA ALA A 596 7.62 -10.31 -3.84
C ALA A 596 7.39 -10.45 -2.32
N GLY A 597 6.18 -10.11 -1.84
CA GLY A 597 5.75 -10.34 -0.46
C GLY A 597 5.67 -11.82 -0.06
N ILE A 598 5.20 -12.73 -0.94
CA ILE A 598 5.13 -14.18 -0.69
C ILE A 598 6.52 -14.84 -0.72
N THR A 599 7.44 -14.37 -1.56
CA THR A 599 8.84 -14.86 -1.59
C THR A 599 9.56 -14.48 -0.29
N LEU A 600 9.29 -13.27 0.24
CA LEU A 600 9.78 -12.80 1.54
C LEU A 600 9.05 -13.47 2.72
N ALA A 601 7.77 -13.80 2.59
CA ALA A 601 7.01 -14.56 3.58
C ALA A 601 7.40 -16.04 3.60
N ALA A 602 7.87 -16.63 2.50
CA ALA A 602 8.44 -17.99 2.49
C ALA A 602 9.80 -18.01 3.22
N VAL A 603 10.64 -17.00 3.02
CA VAL A 603 11.88 -16.81 3.80
C VAL A 603 11.58 -16.48 5.27
N GLY A 604 10.56 -15.66 5.55
CA GLY A 604 10.12 -15.28 6.89
C GLY A 604 9.37 -16.39 7.65
N ALA A 605 8.61 -17.26 6.97
CA ALA A 605 7.90 -18.39 7.56
C ALA A 605 8.84 -19.56 7.89
N VAL A 606 9.94 -19.72 7.14
CA VAL A 606 11.06 -20.61 7.55
C VAL A 606 11.71 -20.12 8.84
N VAL A 607 11.89 -18.81 8.99
CA VAL A 607 12.50 -18.18 10.18
C VAL A 607 11.54 -18.18 11.38
N GLY A 608 10.25 -17.90 11.17
CA GLY A 608 9.23 -17.89 12.24
C GLY A 608 8.79 -19.28 12.70
N GLY A 609 8.67 -20.25 11.78
CA GLY A 609 8.29 -21.62 12.11
C GLY A 609 9.32 -22.37 12.95
N ALA A 610 10.62 -22.07 12.75
CA ALA A 610 11.69 -22.63 13.56
C ALA A 610 11.79 -21.98 14.96
N ALA A 611 11.52 -20.67 15.08
CA ALA A 611 11.59 -19.93 16.35
C ALA A 611 10.46 -20.31 17.33
N VAL A 612 9.26 -20.63 16.84
CA VAL A 612 8.13 -21.07 17.69
C VAL A 612 8.38 -22.45 18.31
N ALA A 613 9.22 -23.29 17.68
CA ALA A 613 9.63 -24.56 18.26
C ALA A 613 10.73 -24.43 19.35
N ALA A 614 11.41 -23.26 19.46
CA ALA A 614 12.58 -23.07 20.31
C ALA A 614 12.40 -22.07 21.48
N GLY A 615 11.26 -21.38 21.59
CA GLY A 615 10.88 -20.64 22.81
C GLY A 615 11.76 -19.44 23.19
N ALA A 616 12.35 -18.72 22.22
CA ALA A 616 13.18 -17.52 22.47
C ALA A 616 12.38 -16.21 22.41
N ALA A 617 12.60 -15.30 23.36
CA ALA A 617 11.82 -14.08 23.59
C ALA A 617 12.24 -12.82 22.78
N ILE A 618 12.91 -12.96 21.62
CA ILE A 618 13.54 -11.83 20.91
C ILE A 618 13.03 -11.70 19.46
N ALA A 619 11.72 -11.80 19.27
CA ALA A 619 11.08 -11.75 17.95
C ALA A 619 11.16 -10.39 17.22
N SER A 620 11.62 -9.31 17.86
CA SER A 620 11.31 -7.94 17.41
C SER A 620 12.00 -7.43 16.14
N PRO A 621 13.30 -7.65 15.83
CA PRO A 621 13.97 -6.90 14.75
C PRO A 621 13.77 -7.50 13.36
N VAL A 622 13.68 -8.82 13.25
CA VAL A 622 13.38 -9.53 11.98
C VAL A 622 11.88 -9.57 11.74
N VAL A 623 11.04 -9.64 12.80
CA VAL A 623 9.64 -9.28 12.61
C VAL A 623 9.55 -7.83 12.19
N LEU A 624 10.33 -6.87 12.70
CA LEU A 624 10.25 -5.47 12.22
C LEU A 624 10.89 -5.20 10.87
N GLY A 625 11.95 -5.89 10.46
CA GLY A 625 12.62 -5.73 9.16
C GLY A 625 11.93 -6.54 8.05
N ALA A 626 11.42 -7.74 8.36
CA ALA A 626 10.54 -8.49 7.47
C ALA A 626 9.12 -7.94 7.49
N SER A 627 8.61 -7.40 8.61
CA SER A 627 7.36 -6.63 8.60
C SER A 627 7.57 -5.23 8.05
N ALA A 628 8.76 -4.64 8.03
CA ALA A 628 9.03 -3.42 7.27
C ALA A 628 9.17 -3.76 5.80
N ALA A 629 9.82 -4.85 5.39
CA ALA A 629 9.89 -5.26 3.98
C ALA A 629 8.58 -5.88 3.43
N VAL A 630 7.77 -6.52 4.28
CA VAL A 630 6.39 -6.96 3.99
C VAL A 630 5.44 -5.79 4.14
N ALA A 631 5.65 -4.86 5.07
CA ALA A 631 4.89 -3.62 5.10
C ALA A 631 5.31 -2.70 3.97
N VAL A 632 6.53 -2.70 3.44
CA VAL A 632 7.03 -2.00 2.24
C VAL A 632 6.56 -2.74 1.01
N GLY A 633 6.62 -4.07 0.97
CA GLY A 633 5.98 -4.86 -0.07
C GLY A 633 4.53 -4.44 -0.12
N SER A 634 3.83 -4.48 1.01
CA SER A 634 2.47 -4.02 1.27
C SER A 634 2.31 -2.49 1.34
N TRP A 635 3.33 -1.63 1.22
CA TRP A 635 3.27 -0.15 1.35
C TRP A 635 3.74 0.54 0.09
N ILE A 636 4.69 0.00 -0.65
CA ILE A 636 4.75 0.10 -2.12
C ILE A 636 3.48 -0.52 -2.67
N THR A 637 2.96 -1.65 -2.15
CA THR A 637 1.59 -2.05 -2.49
C THR A 637 0.62 -1.06 -1.89
N ASN A 638 0.71 -0.52 -0.67
CA ASN A 638 -0.26 0.46 -0.11
C ASN A 638 -0.06 1.89 -0.60
N VAL A 639 0.91 2.24 -1.43
CA VAL A 639 1.16 3.60 -1.97
C VAL A 639 1.27 3.57 -3.48
N ALA A 640 1.63 2.45 -4.10
CA ALA A 640 1.11 2.13 -5.42
C ALA A 640 -0.39 1.81 -5.33
N LEU A 641 -0.91 1.18 -4.27
CA LEU A 641 -2.34 1.16 -3.94
C LEU A 641 -2.71 2.57 -3.52
N VAL A 642 -2.32 3.23 -2.43
CA VAL A 642 -2.83 4.60 -2.12
C VAL A 642 -2.61 5.63 -3.23
N ASN A 643 -1.64 5.55 -4.15
CA ASN A 643 -1.63 6.37 -5.38
C ASN A 643 -2.36 5.74 -6.58
N GLU A 644 -2.56 4.42 -6.75
CA GLU A 644 -3.49 3.74 -7.69
C GLU A 644 -4.83 3.32 -7.02
N VAL A 645 -5.16 3.82 -5.83
CA VAL A 645 -6.30 3.49 -4.96
C VAL A 645 -6.83 4.79 -4.40
N SER A 646 -6.02 5.80 -4.06
CA SER A 646 -6.57 7.17 -4.03
C SER A 646 -6.78 7.65 -5.47
N SER A 647 -5.82 7.46 -6.38
CA SER A 647 -6.08 7.77 -7.79
C SER A 647 -6.84 6.65 -8.50
N GLY A 648 -6.77 5.38 -8.08
CA GLY A 648 -7.44 4.25 -8.77
C GLY A 648 -8.59 3.52 -8.07
N SER A 649 -9.01 3.87 -6.86
CA SER A 649 -10.41 3.60 -6.45
C SER A 649 -11.34 4.62 -7.11
N LEU A 650 -10.85 5.83 -7.37
CA LEU A 650 -11.42 6.79 -8.31
C LEU A 650 -11.18 6.34 -9.78
N GLN A 651 -9.98 5.86 -10.13
CA GLN A 651 -9.60 5.45 -11.50
C GLN A 651 -9.95 4.03 -11.96
N VAL A 652 -10.37 3.01 -11.21
CA VAL A 652 -10.83 1.76 -11.86
C VAL A 652 -12.21 1.98 -12.46
N ALA A 653 -13.10 2.63 -11.74
CA ALA A 653 -14.36 3.09 -12.30
C ALA A 653 -14.11 4.23 -13.33
N ASP A 654 -13.26 5.23 -13.06
CA ASP A 654 -12.98 6.27 -14.06
C ASP A 654 -12.16 5.81 -15.30
N LYS A 655 -11.27 4.80 -15.19
CA LYS A 655 -10.54 4.17 -16.32
C LYS A 655 -11.43 3.18 -17.08
N MET A 656 -12.49 2.64 -16.45
CA MET A 656 -13.56 1.93 -17.15
C MET A 656 -14.53 2.88 -17.87
N GLY A 657 -14.50 4.18 -17.56
CA GLY A 657 -15.47 5.18 -18.03
C GLY A 657 -16.75 5.25 -17.19
N ILE A 658 -16.77 4.59 -16.03
CA ILE A 658 -17.88 4.52 -15.07
C ILE A 658 -17.74 5.71 -14.09
N GLY A 659 -18.60 6.71 -14.21
CA GLY A 659 -18.69 7.88 -13.31
C GLY A 659 -18.11 9.20 -13.83
N LYS A 660 -17.27 9.15 -14.88
CA LYS A 660 -16.83 10.34 -15.63
C LYS A 660 -17.67 10.53 -16.89
N PRO A 661 -18.17 11.75 -17.18
CA PRO A 661 -18.54 12.11 -18.54
C PRO A 661 -17.26 12.08 -19.38
N THR A 662 -17.01 10.99 -20.08
CA THR A 662 -15.87 10.91 -20.99
C THR A 662 -16.17 11.79 -22.21
N PHE A 663 -15.54 12.96 -22.26
CA PHE A 663 -15.35 13.68 -23.52
C PHE A 663 -14.47 12.81 -24.43
N GLY A 664 -15.13 12.00 -25.26
CA GLY A 664 -14.48 11.10 -26.21
C GLY A 664 -15.17 9.74 -26.31
N GLY A 665 -16.15 9.61 -27.21
CA GLY A 665 -16.59 8.36 -27.85
C GLY A 665 -17.29 7.27 -27.00
N SER A 666 -16.71 6.83 -25.87
CA SER A 666 -17.15 5.62 -25.12
C SER A 666 -18.29 5.85 -24.14
N GLY A 667 -18.41 7.04 -23.53
CA GLY A 667 -19.51 7.41 -22.64
C GLY A 667 -20.75 7.93 -23.37
N GLN A 668 -20.91 7.60 -24.65
CA GLN A 668 -22.03 8.04 -25.47
C GLN A 668 -22.86 6.85 -25.96
N GLY A 669 -24.17 6.99 -25.90
CA GLY A 669 -25.10 5.98 -26.40
C GLY A 669 -26.48 6.53 -26.71
N SER A 670 -27.26 5.76 -27.47
CA SER A 670 -28.69 6.02 -27.55
C SER A 670 -29.33 5.60 -26.23
N PHE A 671 -30.42 6.28 -25.87
CA PHE A 671 -31.07 6.14 -24.58
C PHE A 671 -32.58 6.12 -24.75
N HIS A 672 -33.20 5.04 -24.29
CA HIS A 672 -34.65 4.88 -24.27
C HIS A 672 -35.12 4.55 -22.85
N PHE A 673 -35.92 5.45 -22.28
CA PHE A 673 -36.56 5.24 -20.98
C PHE A 673 -37.73 4.27 -21.12
N ILE A 674 -37.85 3.36 -20.16
CA ILE A 674 -38.88 2.31 -20.12
C ILE A 674 -39.55 2.39 -18.75
N ILE A 675 -40.88 2.39 -18.76
CA ILE A 675 -41.73 2.44 -17.58
C ILE A 675 -42.51 1.11 -17.52
N ASP A 676 -42.46 0.47 -16.36
CA ASP A 676 -43.20 -0.73 -15.97
C ASP A 676 -42.89 -2.04 -16.73
N GLY A 677 -43.32 -3.15 -16.13
CA GLY A 677 -43.12 -4.49 -16.66
C GLY A 677 -43.77 -4.72 -18.02
N GLU A 678 -44.91 -4.07 -18.28
CA GLU A 678 -45.63 -4.13 -19.56
C GLU A 678 -44.82 -3.67 -20.77
N ALA A 679 -43.88 -2.74 -20.57
CA ALA A 679 -42.93 -2.35 -21.61
C ALA A 679 -41.62 -3.15 -21.47
N TYR A 680 -41.17 -3.39 -20.24
CA TYR A 680 -39.87 -3.98 -19.96
C TYR A 680 -39.75 -5.47 -20.35
N PHE A 681 -40.65 -6.35 -19.88
CA PHE A 681 -40.50 -7.80 -20.11
C PHE A 681 -40.66 -8.20 -21.57
N PRO A 682 -41.55 -7.57 -22.37
CA PRO A 682 -41.57 -7.79 -23.81
C PRO A 682 -40.26 -7.39 -24.50
N ILE A 683 -39.62 -6.30 -24.07
CA ILE A 683 -38.30 -5.91 -24.60
C ILE A 683 -37.24 -6.95 -24.23
N LEU A 684 -37.18 -7.40 -22.98
CA LEU A 684 -36.24 -8.45 -22.56
C LEU A 684 -36.46 -9.75 -23.35
N ARG A 685 -37.72 -10.21 -23.48
CA ARG A 685 -38.11 -11.38 -24.29
C ARG A 685 -37.58 -11.24 -25.70
N ASP A 686 -37.84 -10.10 -26.35
CA ASP A 686 -37.49 -9.88 -27.75
C ASP A 686 -35.97 -9.79 -27.97
N LEU A 687 -35.22 -9.23 -27.02
CA LEU A 687 -33.76 -9.23 -27.04
C LEU A 687 -33.19 -10.66 -26.93
N LEU A 688 -33.75 -11.51 -26.06
CA LEU A 688 -33.33 -12.92 -25.95
C LEU A 688 -33.70 -13.72 -27.21
N LEU A 689 -34.87 -13.45 -27.82
CA LEU A 689 -35.27 -14.04 -29.10
C LEU A 689 -34.33 -13.63 -30.25
N ALA A 690 -33.84 -12.39 -30.25
CA ALA A 690 -32.86 -11.91 -31.23
C ALA A 690 -31.52 -12.64 -31.12
N VAL A 691 -31.04 -12.89 -29.89
CA VAL A 691 -29.82 -13.70 -29.64
C VAL A 691 -30.02 -15.12 -30.19
N ARG A 692 -31.16 -15.74 -29.89
CA ARG A 692 -31.51 -17.07 -30.41
C ARG A 692 -31.52 -17.11 -31.94
N ALA A 693 -32.06 -16.08 -32.59
CA ALA A 693 -32.16 -16.01 -34.04
C ALA A 693 -30.86 -15.58 -34.73
N GLY A 694 -29.94 -14.94 -34.02
CA GLY A 694 -28.73 -14.35 -34.61
C GLY A 694 -29.00 -13.10 -35.44
N HIS A 695 -30.18 -12.50 -35.32
CA HIS A 695 -30.54 -11.21 -35.93
C HIS A 695 -31.66 -10.54 -35.14
N TYR A 696 -31.75 -9.22 -35.24
CA TYR A 696 -32.81 -8.45 -34.60
C TYR A 696 -34.10 -8.33 -35.42
N SER A 697 -34.13 -8.79 -36.67
CA SER A 697 -35.36 -8.81 -37.47
C SER A 697 -36.39 -9.77 -36.86
N ALA A 698 -37.63 -9.31 -36.68
CA ALA A 698 -38.75 -10.17 -36.25
C ALA A 698 -39.16 -11.22 -37.31
N SER A 699 -38.68 -11.08 -38.56
CA SER A 699 -39.04 -11.97 -39.66
C SER A 699 -38.51 -13.39 -39.42
N GLY A 700 -39.40 -14.39 -39.49
CA GLY A 700 -39.04 -15.81 -39.38
C GLY A 700 -38.78 -16.33 -37.96
N ILE A 701 -38.95 -15.49 -36.92
CA ILE A 701 -38.76 -15.90 -35.53
C ILE A 701 -40.11 -16.30 -34.92
N SER A 702 -40.28 -17.58 -34.57
CA SER A 702 -41.46 -18.06 -33.87
C SER A 702 -41.36 -17.80 -32.37
N ILE A 703 -42.32 -17.06 -31.79
CA ILE A 703 -42.43 -16.89 -30.34
C ILE A 703 -42.93 -18.22 -29.73
N PRO A 704 -42.32 -18.73 -28.64
CA PRO A 704 -42.90 -19.84 -27.87
C PRO A 704 -44.32 -19.53 -27.39
N ASP A 705 -45.20 -20.52 -27.29
CA ASP A 705 -46.60 -20.33 -26.83
C ASP A 705 -46.70 -19.78 -25.39
N ASN A 706 -45.65 -19.92 -24.59
CA ASN A 706 -45.50 -19.40 -23.23
C ASN A 706 -44.04 -19.02 -22.98
N PRO A 707 -43.54 -17.85 -23.43
CA PRO A 707 -42.12 -17.53 -23.36
C PRO A 707 -41.73 -17.14 -21.92
N ASN A 708 -41.01 -18.03 -21.25
CA ASN A 708 -40.46 -17.82 -19.91
C ASN A 708 -38.93 -17.70 -19.98
N PHE A 709 -38.32 -17.18 -18.91
CA PHE A 709 -36.88 -16.93 -18.89
C PHE A 709 -36.08 -18.19 -19.26
N GLU A 710 -36.37 -19.34 -18.64
CA GLU A 710 -35.63 -20.58 -18.89
C GLU A 710 -35.79 -21.09 -20.31
N ASN A 711 -37.00 -21.10 -20.87
CA ASN A 711 -37.21 -21.63 -22.21
C ASN A 711 -36.60 -20.74 -23.30
N LEU A 712 -36.48 -19.44 -23.05
CA LEU A 712 -35.76 -18.52 -23.92
C LEU A 712 -34.24 -18.79 -23.86
N ILE A 713 -33.70 -18.99 -22.66
CA ILE A 713 -32.29 -19.36 -22.45
C ILE A 713 -31.97 -20.76 -23.04
N GLU A 714 -32.86 -21.73 -22.88
CA GLU A 714 -32.78 -23.03 -23.56
C GLU A 714 -32.82 -22.88 -25.08
N GLY A 715 -33.65 -21.95 -25.59
CA GLY A 715 -33.71 -21.63 -27.01
C GLY A 715 -32.37 -21.12 -27.53
N ILE A 716 -31.73 -20.20 -26.80
CA ILE A 716 -30.37 -19.72 -27.10
C ILE A 716 -29.37 -20.88 -27.11
N ASN A 717 -29.43 -21.77 -26.10
CA ASN A 717 -28.59 -22.97 -26.04
C ASN A 717 -28.77 -23.89 -27.26
N LYS A 718 -30.03 -24.19 -27.63
CA LYS A 718 -30.39 -25.05 -28.78
C LYS A 718 -29.93 -24.43 -30.11
N ALA A 719 -29.88 -23.11 -30.20
CA ALA A 719 -29.34 -22.38 -31.36
C ALA A 719 -27.79 -22.35 -31.40
N GLY A 720 -27.10 -22.98 -30.44
CA GLY A 720 -25.64 -22.98 -30.36
C GLY A 720 -25.04 -21.65 -29.91
N LYS A 721 -25.83 -20.78 -29.28
CA LYS A 721 -25.42 -19.45 -28.80
C LYS A 721 -25.20 -19.47 -27.30
N LYS A 722 -24.38 -18.55 -26.78
CA LYS A 722 -24.03 -18.49 -25.35
C LYS A 722 -24.97 -17.62 -24.53
N ALA A 723 -25.22 -18.03 -23.30
CA ALA A 723 -25.84 -17.20 -22.27
C ALA A 723 -25.09 -17.32 -20.93
N TYR A 724 -24.93 -16.18 -20.26
CA TYR A 724 -24.26 -16.07 -18.96
C TYR A 724 -25.22 -15.46 -17.95
N VAL A 725 -25.46 -16.13 -16.83
CA VAL A 725 -26.43 -15.69 -15.81
C VAL A 725 -25.75 -15.61 -14.44
N ILE A 726 -25.76 -14.44 -13.82
CA ILE A 726 -25.32 -14.20 -12.45
C ILE A 726 -26.53 -13.87 -11.58
N MET A 727 -26.66 -14.55 -10.45
CA MET A 727 -27.64 -14.25 -9.41
C MET A 727 -26.98 -14.16 -8.04
N TRP A 728 -27.67 -13.59 -7.06
CA TRP A 728 -27.19 -13.57 -5.67
C TRP A 728 -27.20 -14.97 -5.05
N ASP A 729 -26.10 -15.36 -4.39
CA ASP A 729 -26.03 -16.61 -3.64
C ASP A 729 -26.71 -16.48 -2.26
N THR A 730 -27.82 -17.21 -2.11
CA THR A 730 -28.61 -17.29 -0.87
C THR A 730 -28.53 -18.67 -0.20
N SER A 731 -27.63 -19.54 -0.66
CA SER A 731 -27.58 -20.96 -0.25
C SER A 731 -27.20 -21.14 1.22
N GLU A 732 -26.29 -20.32 1.75
CA GLU A 732 -25.96 -20.32 3.20
C GLU A 732 -27.18 -19.99 4.04
N ILE A 733 -27.99 -19.02 3.59
CA ILE A 733 -29.20 -18.63 4.30
C ILE A 733 -30.26 -19.72 4.21
N GLN A 734 -30.40 -20.37 3.06
CA GLN A 734 -31.25 -21.56 2.92
C GLN A 734 -30.83 -22.68 3.89
N HIS A 735 -29.53 -22.99 3.97
CA HIS A 735 -29.01 -24.04 4.85
C HIS A 735 -29.29 -23.74 6.34
N MET A 736 -29.12 -22.48 6.75
CA MET A 736 -29.47 -22.02 8.10
C MET A 736 -30.98 -22.18 8.40
N MET A 737 -31.84 -21.92 7.41
CA MET A 737 -33.28 -22.09 7.55
C MET A 737 -33.71 -23.57 7.70
N GLU A 738 -33.08 -24.48 6.96
CA GLU A 738 -33.42 -25.91 6.95
C GLU A 738 -32.94 -26.65 8.21
N ASN A 739 -31.78 -26.26 8.77
CA ASN A 739 -31.15 -26.96 9.89
C ASN A 739 -31.52 -26.42 11.28
N ASN A 740 -32.37 -25.40 11.36
CA ASN A 740 -32.97 -25.03 12.63
C ASN A 740 -31.87 -24.58 13.65
N ASP A 741 -30.86 -23.81 13.25
CA ASP A 741 -29.78 -23.36 14.15
C ASP A 741 -30.16 -22.13 15.02
N PHE A 742 -29.40 -21.87 16.10
CA PHE A 742 -29.68 -21.00 17.27
C PHE A 742 -30.21 -19.57 16.99
N LEU A 743 -30.05 -19.03 15.78
CA LEU A 743 -30.69 -17.78 15.29
C LEU A 743 -32.21 -17.90 15.03
N LYS A 744 -32.78 -19.05 15.43
CA LYS A 744 -34.10 -19.63 15.18
C LYS A 744 -35.35 -18.77 15.35
N PHE A 745 -35.33 -17.57 15.96
CA PHE A 745 -36.57 -16.84 16.25
C PHE A 745 -36.85 -15.57 15.44
N HIS A 746 -35.84 -14.90 14.88
CA HIS A 746 -36.06 -13.53 14.33
C HIS A 746 -35.67 -13.30 12.87
N LEU A 747 -34.76 -14.08 12.29
CA LEU A 747 -34.45 -14.01 10.84
C LEU A 747 -35.47 -14.74 9.95
N ARG A 748 -36.39 -15.53 10.55
CA ARG A 748 -37.35 -16.40 9.85
C ARG A 748 -38.32 -15.69 8.89
N ARG A 749 -38.49 -14.38 8.99
CA ARG A 749 -39.64 -13.70 8.36
C ARG A 749 -39.37 -13.05 7.00
N TRP A 750 -38.11 -12.84 6.59
CA TRP A 750 -37.85 -12.07 5.37
C TRP A 750 -37.44 -12.86 4.15
N LEU A 751 -36.50 -13.80 4.30
CA LEU A 751 -36.39 -14.86 3.34
C LEU A 751 -37.55 -15.80 3.66
N ASN A 752 -38.76 -15.38 3.27
CA ASN A 752 -39.82 -16.32 2.95
C ASN A 752 -39.08 -17.37 2.13
N GLY A 753 -38.90 -18.61 2.61
CA GLY A 753 -37.90 -19.52 2.01
C GLY A 753 -38.04 -19.71 0.50
N LYS A 754 -39.14 -19.23 -0.10
CA LYS A 754 -39.31 -18.90 -1.51
C LYS A 754 -38.12 -18.14 -2.14
N ASP A 755 -37.58 -17.09 -1.55
CA ASP A 755 -36.56 -16.26 -2.25
C ASP A 755 -35.22 -16.97 -2.41
N ALA A 756 -34.76 -17.65 -1.35
CA ALA A 756 -33.56 -18.45 -1.43
C ALA A 756 -33.75 -19.69 -2.33
N ARG A 757 -34.97 -20.25 -2.36
CA ARG A 757 -35.33 -21.35 -3.26
C ARG A 757 -35.42 -20.91 -4.73
N ARG A 758 -35.77 -19.66 -5.03
CA ARG A 758 -35.94 -19.16 -6.40
C ARG A 758 -34.65 -19.23 -7.21
N ASN A 759 -33.57 -18.60 -6.75
CA ASN A 759 -32.28 -18.63 -7.45
C ASN A 759 -31.73 -20.07 -7.55
N ALA A 760 -31.93 -20.88 -6.49
CA ALA A 760 -31.55 -22.30 -6.46
C ALA A 760 -32.35 -23.18 -7.44
N GLN A 761 -33.64 -22.90 -7.64
CA GLN A 761 -34.48 -23.60 -8.62
C GLN A 761 -34.10 -23.20 -10.05
N THR A 762 -33.87 -21.90 -10.30
CA THR A 762 -33.45 -21.39 -11.61
C THR A 762 -32.10 -21.97 -12.04
N ILE A 763 -31.11 -22.05 -11.14
CA ILE A 763 -29.81 -22.66 -11.48
C ILE A 763 -29.94 -24.16 -11.77
N GLU A 764 -30.81 -24.89 -11.06
CA GLU A 764 -31.05 -26.31 -11.34
C GLU A 764 -31.77 -26.50 -12.69
N ALA A 765 -32.72 -25.63 -13.03
CA ALA A 765 -33.44 -25.66 -14.31
C ALA A 765 -32.51 -25.43 -15.53
N LEU A 766 -31.48 -24.58 -15.37
CA LEU A 766 -30.52 -24.28 -16.42
C LEU A 766 -29.30 -25.23 -16.45
N LYS A 767 -29.22 -26.17 -15.51
CA LYS A 767 -28.08 -27.07 -15.35
C LYS A 767 -27.96 -28.07 -16.49
N GLY A 768 -26.75 -28.25 -17.00
CA GLY A 768 -26.46 -29.21 -18.06
C GLY A 768 -26.66 -28.69 -19.49
N LEU A 769 -27.12 -27.44 -19.65
CA LEU A 769 -27.14 -26.75 -20.94
C LEU A 769 -25.69 -26.42 -21.38
N GLN A 770 -25.24 -27.00 -22.49
CA GLN A 770 -23.84 -26.94 -22.94
C GLN A 770 -23.32 -25.51 -23.21
N ASN A 771 -24.20 -24.59 -23.61
CA ASN A 771 -23.86 -23.23 -23.98
C ASN A 771 -24.33 -22.18 -22.95
N VAL A 772 -24.85 -22.61 -21.80
CA VAL A 772 -25.33 -21.70 -20.77
C VAL A 772 -24.50 -21.90 -19.52
N GLU A 773 -23.97 -20.79 -19.00
CA GLU A 773 -23.28 -20.79 -17.72
C GLU A 773 -24.07 -19.96 -16.71
N VAL A 774 -24.36 -20.56 -15.57
CA VAL A 774 -25.08 -19.92 -14.47
C VAL A 774 -24.21 -19.95 -13.23
N ARG A 775 -24.14 -18.81 -12.53
CA ARG A 775 -23.32 -18.62 -11.35
C ARG A 775 -24.13 -17.94 -10.25
N LEU A 776 -23.93 -18.40 -9.03
CA LEU A 776 -24.33 -17.67 -7.83
C LEU A 776 -23.11 -16.90 -7.33
N GLN A 777 -23.25 -15.61 -7.07
CA GLN A 777 -22.19 -14.76 -6.55
C GLN A 777 -22.33 -14.60 -5.03
N ILE A 778 -21.30 -15.04 -4.29
CA ILE A 778 -21.15 -14.83 -2.85
C ILE A 778 -20.35 -13.55 -2.62
N TYR A 779 -20.79 -12.70 -1.70
CA TYR A 779 -19.98 -11.63 -1.14
C TYR A 779 -19.27 -12.11 0.12
N HIS A 780 -17.96 -12.33 0.04
CA HIS A 780 -17.15 -12.51 1.24
C HIS A 780 -16.81 -11.13 1.80
N ALA A 781 -17.36 -10.78 2.98
CA ALA A 781 -16.77 -9.73 3.79
C ALA A 781 -15.32 -10.14 4.08
N TYR A 782 -14.40 -9.18 4.00
CA TYR A 782 -12.97 -9.39 4.12
C TYR A 782 -12.62 -10.28 5.33
N ARG A 783 -11.89 -11.35 5.05
CA ARG A 783 -11.49 -12.44 5.95
C ARG A 783 -10.30 -12.06 6.87
N TRP A 784 -10.28 -10.84 7.41
CA TRP A 784 -9.18 -10.33 8.26
C TRP A 784 -9.76 -9.73 9.55
N TRP A 785 -9.87 -10.53 10.62
CA TRP A 785 -8.96 -10.52 11.78
C TRP A 785 -9.11 -9.28 12.70
N LYS A 786 -10.09 -9.32 13.63
CA LYS A 786 -9.89 -8.77 14.98
C LYS A 786 -9.10 -9.83 15.78
N PRO A 787 -7.98 -9.49 16.45
CA PRO A 787 -7.30 -10.42 17.35
C PRO A 787 -8.27 -10.87 18.45
N GLY A 788 -8.50 -12.18 18.60
CA GLY A 788 -9.29 -12.75 19.70
C GLY A 788 -10.54 -13.57 19.32
N VAL A 789 -10.90 -13.70 18.04
CA VAL A 789 -12.00 -14.58 17.60
C VAL A 789 -11.43 -15.91 17.08
N PRO A 790 -11.83 -17.08 17.62
CA PRO A 790 -11.29 -18.38 17.22
C PRO A 790 -11.57 -18.76 15.75
N GLU A 791 -10.59 -19.40 15.09
CA GLU A 791 -10.74 -20.00 13.77
C GLU A 791 -11.85 -21.07 13.77
N GLY A 792 -12.89 -20.84 12.96
CA GLY A 792 -14.09 -21.69 12.90
C GLY A 792 -15.39 -20.88 12.84
N TYR A 793 -15.36 -19.63 13.30
CA TYR A 793 -16.42 -18.65 13.10
C TYR A 793 -16.15 -17.85 11.81
N GLY A 794 -16.30 -18.50 10.65
CA GLY A 794 -16.45 -17.74 9.39
C GLY A 794 -17.59 -16.74 9.56
N SER A 795 -17.42 -15.50 9.06
CA SER A 795 -18.39 -14.41 9.20
C SER A 795 -19.82 -14.93 9.11
N ILE A 796 -20.55 -14.94 10.23
CA ILE A 796 -21.89 -15.54 10.33
C ILE A 796 -22.93 -14.82 9.44
N LEU A 797 -22.53 -13.77 8.72
CA LEU A 797 -23.43 -12.91 7.97
C LEU A 797 -22.78 -12.44 6.65
N ALA A 798 -22.97 -13.19 5.56
CA ALA A 798 -22.76 -12.68 4.19
C ALA A 798 -23.90 -11.70 3.85
N LEU A 799 -23.79 -10.43 4.28
CA LEU A 799 -24.88 -9.44 4.16
C LEU A 799 -24.86 -8.63 2.87
N ASN A 800 -23.77 -8.65 2.10
CA ASN A 800 -23.70 -7.87 0.86
C ASN A 800 -24.27 -8.69 -0.30
N SER A 801 -25.01 -8.04 -1.20
CA SER A 801 -25.72 -8.73 -2.28
C SER A 801 -25.27 -8.30 -3.66
N GLN A 802 -25.32 -9.24 -4.63
CA GLN A 802 -25.30 -8.87 -6.04
C GLN A 802 -26.68 -8.30 -6.30
N HIS A 803 -26.78 -7.00 -6.56
CA HIS A 803 -28.06 -6.32 -6.68
C HIS A 803 -28.20 -5.59 -8.03
N GLN A 804 -27.31 -5.90 -8.98
CA GLN A 804 -27.42 -5.37 -10.33
C GLN A 804 -28.55 -6.04 -11.06
N LYS A 805 -29.21 -5.25 -11.90
CA LYS A 805 -30.38 -5.61 -12.68
C LYS A 805 -30.10 -5.18 -14.10
N ILE A 806 -29.26 -5.99 -14.74
CA ILE A 806 -28.69 -5.73 -16.05
C ILE A 806 -28.90 -6.93 -16.97
N ALA A 807 -29.29 -6.65 -18.21
CA ALA A 807 -29.35 -7.64 -19.27
C ALA A 807 -28.69 -7.07 -20.52
N ILE A 808 -27.59 -7.69 -20.95
CA ILE A 808 -26.81 -7.31 -22.12
C ILE A 808 -27.00 -8.38 -23.18
N VAL A 809 -27.27 -7.96 -24.41
CA VAL A 809 -27.30 -8.84 -25.57
C VAL A 809 -26.37 -8.33 -26.65
N SER A 810 -25.70 -9.25 -27.33
CA SER A 810 -24.92 -9.00 -28.52
C SER A 810 -25.43 -9.88 -29.66
N VAL A 811 -25.61 -9.30 -30.85
CA VAL A 811 -25.99 -10.02 -32.07
C VAL A 811 -25.15 -9.49 -33.23
N ASN A 812 -24.29 -10.33 -33.78
CA ASN A 812 -23.25 -9.96 -34.74
C ASN A 812 -22.47 -8.69 -34.34
N ASP A 813 -21.98 -8.66 -33.09
CA ASP A 813 -21.22 -7.56 -32.47
C ASP A 813 -21.99 -6.25 -32.25
N VAL A 814 -23.30 -6.24 -32.54
CA VAL A 814 -24.19 -5.14 -32.21
C VAL A 814 -24.77 -5.39 -30.82
N LYS A 815 -24.48 -4.48 -29.87
CA LYS A 815 -24.80 -4.65 -28.45
C LYS A 815 -25.91 -3.72 -27.97
N CYS A 816 -26.74 -4.25 -27.07
CA CYS A 816 -27.75 -3.51 -26.31
C CYS A 816 -27.65 -3.88 -24.82
N ALA A 817 -27.94 -2.94 -23.93
CA ALA A 817 -28.06 -3.20 -22.50
C ALA A 817 -29.36 -2.63 -21.93
N LEU A 818 -30.10 -3.45 -21.19
CA LEU A 818 -31.15 -3.03 -20.27
C LEU A 818 -30.56 -2.87 -18.88
N VAL A 819 -30.78 -1.72 -18.24
CA VAL A 819 -30.35 -1.42 -16.86
C VAL A 819 -31.50 -0.77 -16.11
N GLY A 820 -31.85 -1.23 -14.91
CA GLY A 820 -33.00 -0.64 -14.20
C GLY A 820 -33.31 -1.23 -12.83
N GLY A 821 -34.52 -0.95 -12.36
CA GLY A 821 -35.03 -1.41 -11.07
C GLY A 821 -35.64 -2.82 -11.08
N PHE A 822 -35.79 -3.46 -12.25
CA PHE A 822 -36.51 -4.73 -12.44
C PHE A 822 -35.91 -5.96 -11.72
N ASN A 823 -36.76 -6.91 -11.31
CA ASN A 823 -36.35 -8.30 -11.07
C ASN A 823 -37.08 -9.24 -12.04
N ILE A 824 -36.50 -10.41 -12.35
CA ILE A 824 -37.10 -11.37 -13.27
C ILE A 824 -37.95 -12.36 -12.46
N ILE A 825 -39.08 -11.89 -11.92
CA ILE A 825 -39.95 -12.65 -10.99
C ILE A 825 -41.46 -12.45 -11.29
N THR A 826 -41.82 -12.29 -12.56
CA THR A 826 -43.17 -12.02 -13.11
C THR A 826 -44.25 -13.01 -12.64
N PRO A 827 -45.55 -12.61 -12.67
CA PRO A 827 -46.16 -11.41 -13.28
C PRO A 827 -46.33 -10.17 -12.36
N ALA A 828 -45.71 -10.11 -11.18
CA ALA A 828 -45.99 -9.04 -10.21
C ALA A 828 -45.64 -7.60 -10.65
N TYR A 829 -45.01 -7.42 -11.83
CA TYR A 829 -44.42 -6.17 -12.32
C TYR A 829 -45.24 -5.49 -13.44
N PHE A 830 -46.42 -6.02 -13.79
CA PHE A 830 -47.32 -5.39 -14.74
C PHE A 830 -48.30 -4.47 -13.99
N ASP A 831 -48.41 -3.20 -14.41
CA ASP A 831 -49.28 -2.18 -13.80
C ASP A 831 -50.19 -1.53 -14.86
N ASP A 832 -50.81 -2.32 -15.72
CA ASP A 832 -51.71 -1.80 -16.77
C ASP A 832 -53.19 -1.71 -16.30
N PRO A 833 -54.04 -0.88 -16.92
CA PRO A 833 -55.45 -0.72 -16.52
C PRO A 833 -56.34 -1.96 -16.73
N SER A 834 -55.93 -2.88 -17.61
CA SER A 834 -56.61 -4.15 -17.91
C SER A 834 -56.15 -5.30 -17.03
N HIS A 835 -55.01 -5.17 -16.35
CA HIS A 835 -54.43 -6.22 -15.53
C HIS A 835 -55.30 -6.48 -14.27
N PRO A 836 -55.85 -7.68 -14.09
CA PRO A 836 -56.50 -8.06 -12.85
C PRO A 836 -55.43 -8.13 -11.74
N MET A 837 -55.68 -7.47 -10.62
CA MET A 837 -54.78 -7.49 -9.46
C MET A 837 -54.67 -8.92 -8.91
N HIS A 838 -53.61 -9.63 -9.31
CA HIS A 838 -53.34 -11.01 -8.92
C HIS A 838 -52.84 -11.08 -7.47
N ASP A 839 -53.41 -11.98 -6.65
CA ASP A 839 -53.09 -12.17 -5.22
C ASP A 839 -51.83 -13.03 -4.99
N HIS A 840 -50.73 -12.71 -5.69
CA HIS A 840 -49.54 -13.58 -5.72
C HIS A 840 -48.29 -13.00 -5.00
N SER A 841 -48.38 -11.82 -4.41
CA SER A 841 -47.40 -11.27 -3.44
C SER A 841 -48.03 -10.11 -2.64
N ASN A 842 -47.31 -9.50 -1.70
CA ASN A 842 -47.86 -8.47 -0.79
C ASN A 842 -48.29 -7.16 -1.45
N PHE A 843 -48.12 -7.06 -2.77
CA PHE A 843 -48.53 -5.92 -3.57
C PHE A 843 -49.37 -6.35 -4.76
N HIS A 844 -50.22 -5.42 -5.19
CA HIS A 844 -51.13 -5.62 -6.30
C HIS A 844 -50.61 -5.13 -7.64
N ALA A 845 -49.58 -4.29 -7.62
CA ALA A 845 -48.85 -3.78 -8.77
C ALA A 845 -47.50 -3.22 -8.34
N TRP A 846 -46.47 -3.45 -9.14
CA TRP A 846 -45.14 -2.88 -8.95
C TRP A 846 -44.88 -1.89 -10.08
N HIS A 847 -44.43 -0.70 -9.71
CA HIS A 847 -43.93 0.28 -10.66
C HIS A 847 -42.41 0.20 -10.73
N ASP A 848 -41.87 0.10 -11.94
CA ASP A 848 -40.45 -0.01 -12.16
C ASP A 848 -39.97 0.82 -13.35
N CYS A 849 -38.69 1.18 -13.33
CA CYS A 849 -38.09 1.96 -14.41
C CYS A 849 -36.81 1.30 -14.90
N ALA A 850 -36.60 1.33 -16.20
CA ALA A 850 -35.38 0.84 -16.84
C ALA A 850 -34.97 1.74 -18.00
N VAL A 851 -33.74 1.52 -18.47
CA VAL A 851 -33.21 2.19 -19.65
C VAL A 851 -32.67 1.13 -20.61
N LEU A 852 -33.02 1.27 -21.89
CA LEU A 852 -32.37 0.55 -22.98
C LEU A 852 -31.28 1.45 -23.57
N LEU A 853 -30.05 0.95 -23.49
CA LEU A 853 -28.83 1.60 -23.96
C LEU A 853 -28.28 0.90 -25.19
N GLN A 854 -27.72 1.68 -26.11
CA GLN A 854 -27.02 1.18 -27.29
C GLN A 854 -25.80 2.03 -27.64
N GLY A 855 -24.91 1.46 -28.44
CA GLY A 855 -23.67 2.09 -28.83
C GLY A 855 -22.56 1.91 -27.78
N PRO A 856 -21.49 2.71 -27.85
CA PRO A 856 -20.28 2.50 -27.04
C PRO A 856 -20.49 2.42 -25.53
N VAL A 857 -21.53 3.06 -24.99
CA VAL A 857 -21.88 2.98 -23.56
C VAL A 857 -22.16 1.54 -23.09
N VAL A 858 -22.63 0.65 -23.97
CA VAL A 858 -22.92 -0.74 -23.62
C VAL A 858 -21.65 -1.50 -23.24
N ASP A 859 -20.51 -1.16 -23.82
CA ASP A 859 -19.22 -1.75 -23.44
C ASP A 859 -18.85 -1.43 -21.99
N ILE A 860 -19.31 -0.29 -21.46
CA ILE A 860 -19.10 0.11 -20.08
C ILE A 860 -19.96 -0.73 -19.13
N VAL A 861 -21.24 -0.91 -19.46
CA VAL A 861 -22.16 -1.78 -18.69
C VAL A 861 -21.67 -3.24 -18.71
N GLU A 862 -21.19 -3.70 -19.86
CA GLU A 862 -20.65 -5.04 -20.03
C GLU A 862 -19.36 -5.27 -19.25
N LYS A 863 -18.46 -4.28 -19.17
CA LYS A 863 -17.26 -4.37 -18.32
C LYS A 863 -17.62 -4.63 -16.86
N GLU A 864 -18.68 -4.00 -16.36
CA GLU A 864 -19.13 -4.24 -14.99
C GLU A 864 -19.69 -5.66 -14.81
N PHE A 865 -20.46 -6.17 -15.79
CA PHE A 865 -20.87 -7.58 -15.77
C PHE A 865 -19.65 -8.51 -15.77
N ASP A 866 -18.68 -8.29 -16.66
CA ASP A 866 -17.50 -9.15 -16.83
C ASP A 866 -16.60 -9.12 -15.60
N ARG A 867 -16.47 -7.96 -14.95
CA ARG A 867 -15.77 -7.82 -13.67
C ARG A 867 -16.36 -8.77 -12.62
N ARG A 868 -17.68 -8.83 -12.52
CA ARG A 868 -18.36 -9.73 -11.57
C ARG A 868 -18.31 -11.18 -12.00
N TRP A 869 -18.50 -11.43 -13.29
CA TRP A 869 -18.39 -12.77 -13.86
C TRP A 869 -17.04 -13.41 -13.50
N GLY A 870 -15.95 -12.65 -13.65
CA GLY A 870 -14.59 -13.07 -13.27
C GLY A 870 -14.41 -13.44 -11.80
N GLN A 871 -15.22 -12.87 -10.91
CA GLN A 871 -15.16 -13.16 -9.47
C GLN A 871 -15.91 -14.43 -9.07
N THR A 872 -16.85 -14.90 -9.90
CA THR A 872 -17.62 -16.11 -9.60
C THR A 872 -16.83 -17.41 -9.79
N ALA A 873 -15.70 -17.39 -10.52
CA ALA A 873 -14.78 -18.53 -10.67
C ALA A 873 -13.41 -18.13 -11.27
N THR A 874 -12.32 -18.76 -10.82
CA THR A 874 -10.93 -18.51 -11.29
C THR A 874 -10.64 -18.85 -12.76
N ASN A 875 -11.59 -19.46 -13.48
CA ASN A 875 -11.48 -19.85 -14.89
C ASN A 875 -12.60 -19.23 -15.76
N ALA A 876 -13.31 -18.22 -15.27
CA ALA A 876 -14.37 -17.55 -16.03
C ALA A 876 -13.74 -16.80 -17.22
N ALA A 877 -13.74 -17.43 -18.40
CA ALA A 877 -13.20 -16.80 -19.60
C ALA A 877 -14.02 -15.56 -19.97
N THR A 878 -13.36 -14.45 -20.32
CA THR A 878 -14.03 -13.30 -20.94
C THR A 878 -14.39 -13.70 -22.37
N VAL A 879 -15.68 -13.70 -22.68
CA VAL A 879 -16.18 -14.29 -23.93
C VAL A 879 -16.21 -13.22 -25.02
N LYS A 880 -15.52 -13.50 -26.12
CA LYS A 880 -15.46 -12.67 -27.34
C LYS A 880 -16.19 -13.37 -28.49
N GLU A 881 -17.46 -13.69 -28.28
CA GLU A 881 -18.32 -14.22 -29.34
C GLU A 881 -19.16 -13.09 -29.93
N GLY A 882 -19.46 -13.16 -31.23
CA GLY A 882 -20.27 -12.11 -31.87
C GLY A 882 -21.75 -12.15 -31.49
N THR A 883 -22.26 -13.21 -30.84
CA THR A 883 -23.68 -13.31 -30.46
C THR A 883 -23.87 -14.03 -29.12
N TYR A 884 -24.39 -13.34 -28.09
CA TYR A 884 -24.57 -13.88 -26.74
C TYR A 884 -25.58 -13.05 -25.91
N ALA A 885 -25.97 -13.60 -24.75
CA ALA A 885 -26.68 -12.89 -23.68
C ALA A 885 -25.90 -12.93 -22.35
N LYS A 886 -25.88 -11.83 -21.60
CA LYS A 886 -25.33 -11.71 -20.25
C LYS A 886 -26.39 -11.09 -19.34
N ILE A 887 -26.79 -11.78 -18.28
CA ILE A 887 -27.85 -11.37 -17.36
C ILE A 887 -27.30 -11.39 -15.94
N ALA A 888 -27.28 -10.24 -15.27
CA ALA A 888 -27.05 -10.19 -13.83
C ALA A 888 -28.29 -9.58 -13.16
N CYS A 889 -28.87 -10.32 -12.23
CA CYS A 889 -30.11 -9.95 -11.56
C CYS A 889 -30.07 -10.46 -10.13
N TRP A 890 -30.46 -9.62 -9.16
CA TRP A 890 -30.55 -10.02 -7.75
C TRP A 890 -31.32 -11.33 -7.58
N GLN A 891 -32.45 -11.43 -8.27
CA GLN A 891 -33.33 -12.59 -8.21
C GLN A 891 -33.95 -12.94 -9.57
N ILE A 892 -33.99 -14.24 -9.87
CA ILE A 892 -34.74 -14.82 -11.00
C ILE A 892 -35.58 -15.99 -10.48
N ASN A 893 -36.89 -15.95 -10.69
CA ASN A 893 -37.82 -17.00 -10.28
C ASN A 893 -37.90 -18.11 -11.34
N HIS A 894 -38.13 -19.35 -10.91
CA HIS A 894 -38.31 -20.46 -11.84
C HIS A 894 -39.59 -20.26 -12.68
N ASP A 895 -39.52 -20.55 -13.96
CA ASP A 895 -40.57 -20.36 -14.97
C ASP A 895 -41.08 -18.91 -15.08
N SER A 896 -40.21 -17.93 -14.80
CA SER A 896 -40.59 -16.51 -14.87
C SER A 896 -41.07 -16.13 -16.25
N CYS A 897 -42.38 -15.90 -16.37
CA CYS A 897 -43.01 -15.60 -17.64
C CYS A 897 -42.67 -14.19 -18.10
N LEU A 898 -42.03 -14.02 -19.25
CA LEU A 898 -41.72 -12.68 -19.77
C LEU A 898 -42.89 -12.09 -20.58
N ASP A 899 -44.03 -12.77 -20.57
CA ASP A 899 -45.18 -12.54 -21.43
C ASP A 899 -46.46 -13.18 -20.85
N GLU A 900 -47.05 -12.56 -19.83
CA GLU A 900 -48.36 -12.98 -19.35
C GLU A 900 -49.45 -12.09 -19.92
N GLN A 901 -50.19 -12.60 -20.92
CA GLN A 901 -51.59 -12.30 -21.30
C GLN A 901 -51.82 -11.89 -22.76
N GLU A 902 -53.10 -11.96 -23.18
CA GLU A 902 -53.63 -11.57 -24.50
C GLU A 902 -53.16 -10.20 -25.01
N ALA A 903 -52.80 -9.26 -24.13
CA ALA A 903 -52.26 -7.95 -24.51
C ALA A 903 -50.92 -8.05 -25.26
N CYS A 904 -50.05 -8.99 -24.88
CA CYS A 904 -48.81 -9.28 -25.60
C CYS A 904 -49.03 -10.20 -26.81
N LYS A 905 -50.14 -10.97 -26.86
CA LYS A 905 -50.57 -11.73 -28.05
C LYS A 905 -51.18 -10.85 -29.14
N SER A 906 -51.83 -9.74 -28.76
CA SER A 906 -52.52 -8.80 -29.65
C SER A 906 -51.61 -7.70 -30.22
N GLN A 907 -50.44 -7.47 -29.60
CA GLN A 907 -49.36 -6.73 -30.22
C GLN A 907 -48.34 -7.71 -30.82
N PRO A 908 -48.32 -7.93 -32.15
CA PRO A 908 -47.38 -8.86 -32.76
C PRO A 908 -45.95 -8.47 -32.36
N SER A 909 -45.10 -9.46 -32.07
CA SER A 909 -43.67 -9.32 -31.79
C SER A 909 -43.06 -8.20 -32.62
N LYS A 910 -42.95 -7.03 -32.01
CA LYS A 910 -42.07 -6.00 -32.50
C LYS A 910 -40.82 -6.25 -31.71
N ILE A 911 -39.93 -7.11 -32.22
CA ILE A 911 -38.53 -6.97 -31.82
C ILE A 911 -38.26 -5.48 -32.02
N PRO A 912 -38.01 -4.69 -30.95
CA PRO A 912 -38.05 -3.24 -31.05
C PRO A 912 -36.86 -2.68 -31.85
N TYR A 913 -36.19 -3.58 -32.58
CA TYR A 913 -34.88 -3.44 -33.13
C TYR A 913 -34.93 -3.91 -34.59
N GLN A 914 -35.51 -3.10 -35.45
CA GLN A 914 -35.00 -3.05 -36.81
C GLN A 914 -33.70 -2.30 -36.69
N ASP A 915 -32.56 -3.00 -36.76
CA ASP A 915 -31.19 -2.47 -36.86
C ASP A 915 -31.18 -0.94 -36.93
N ARG A 916 -31.37 -0.28 -35.78
CA ARG A 916 -31.27 1.17 -35.71
C ARG A 916 -29.78 1.36 -35.62
N THR A 917 -29.20 1.29 -36.82
CA THR A 917 -27.82 1.60 -37.12
C THR A 917 -27.42 2.87 -36.37
N THR A 918 -26.11 3.12 -36.31
CA THR A 918 -25.39 4.38 -36.09
C THR A 918 -26.09 5.76 -36.19
N SER A 919 -27.32 5.89 -36.71
CA SER A 919 -28.13 7.10 -36.88
C SER A 919 -28.90 7.60 -35.65
N ASP A 920 -29.19 6.77 -34.62
CA ASP A 920 -29.87 7.28 -33.42
C ASP A 920 -28.95 8.28 -32.67
N PRO A 921 -29.46 9.44 -32.22
CA PRO A 921 -28.64 10.43 -31.54
C PRO A 921 -27.99 9.85 -30.30
N LYS A 922 -26.67 10.07 -30.15
CA LYS A 922 -25.90 9.60 -29.00
C LYS A 922 -25.80 10.71 -27.97
N TYR A 923 -26.09 10.37 -26.72
CA TYR A 923 -26.05 11.31 -25.59
C TYR A 923 -24.97 10.90 -24.61
N PRO A 924 -24.38 11.85 -23.85
CA PRO A 924 -23.52 11.54 -22.73
C PRO A 924 -24.29 10.76 -21.65
N VAL A 925 -23.76 9.60 -21.28
CA VAL A 925 -24.33 8.71 -20.29
C VAL A 925 -23.25 8.30 -19.29
N ASP A 926 -23.55 8.50 -18.01
CA ASP A 926 -22.78 8.01 -16.87
C ASP A 926 -23.26 6.59 -16.54
N VAL A 927 -22.37 5.62 -16.45
CA VAL A 927 -22.63 4.34 -15.75
C VAL A 927 -22.03 4.49 -14.35
N LEU A 928 -22.75 4.11 -13.31
CA LEU A 928 -22.38 4.30 -11.90
C LEU A 928 -22.58 3.00 -11.14
N ILE A 929 -21.63 2.62 -10.30
CA ILE A 929 -21.72 1.38 -9.52
C ILE A 929 -21.59 1.65 -8.02
N THR A 930 -22.01 0.69 -7.22
CA THR A 930 -21.71 0.61 -5.78
C THR A 930 -21.09 -0.74 -5.47
N ASN A 931 -20.19 -0.80 -4.49
CA ASN A 931 -19.54 -2.06 -4.13
C ASN A 931 -18.75 -1.97 -2.81
N SER A 932 -18.84 -3.01 -1.98
CA SER A 932 -18.02 -3.21 -0.77
C SER A 932 -16.83 -4.16 -0.93
N GLU A 933 -16.58 -4.70 -2.14
CA GLU A 933 -15.47 -5.62 -2.43
C GLU A 933 -14.08 -4.96 -2.39
N PHE A 934 -14.02 -3.64 -2.18
CA PHE A 934 -12.79 -2.85 -2.14
C PHE A 934 -12.46 -2.43 -0.69
N SER A 935 -11.20 -2.04 -0.43
CA SER A 935 -10.77 -1.57 0.90
C SER A 935 -11.55 -0.35 1.40
N GLU A 936 -12.09 0.45 0.47
CA GLU A 936 -13.05 1.53 0.72
C GLU A 936 -14.31 1.27 -0.12
N PRO A 937 -15.53 1.37 0.43
CA PRO A 937 -16.76 1.18 -0.32
C PRO A 937 -16.85 2.12 -1.53
N VAL A 938 -17.09 1.56 -2.72
CA VAL A 938 -17.40 2.31 -3.93
C VAL A 938 -18.83 2.83 -3.80
N ALA A 939 -18.98 4.15 -3.75
CA ALA A 939 -20.26 4.84 -3.53
C ALA A 939 -20.59 5.83 -4.66
N GLN A 940 -20.36 5.48 -5.93
CA GLN A 940 -20.48 6.43 -7.05
C GLN A 940 -21.89 6.95 -7.25
N VAL A 941 -22.89 6.10 -7.02
CA VAL A 941 -24.30 6.51 -7.05
C VAL A 941 -24.55 7.56 -5.98
N GLN A 942 -24.11 7.33 -4.74
CA GLN A 942 -24.23 8.32 -3.66
C GLN A 942 -23.54 9.64 -4.03
N ASN A 943 -22.28 9.57 -4.45
CA ASN A 943 -21.48 10.75 -4.77
C ASN A 943 -22.12 11.58 -5.88
N LYS A 944 -22.65 10.93 -6.94
CA LYS A 944 -23.34 11.63 -8.02
C LYS A 944 -24.65 12.26 -7.54
N LEU A 945 -25.44 11.56 -6.73
CA LEU A 945 -26.66 12.11 -6.14
C LEU A 945 -26.33 13.35 -5.29
N LEU A 946 -25.32 13.29 -4.43
CA LEU A 946 -24.88 14.41 -3.59
C LEU A 946 -24.47 15.62 -4.43
N ASP A 947 -23.66 15.41 -5.47
CA ASP A 947 -23.23 16.44 -6.42
C ASP A 947 -24.43 17.09 -7.13
N ARG A 948 -25.35 16.27 -7.68
CA ARG A 948 -26.52 16.78 -8.40
C ARG A 948 -27.54 17.47 -7.49
N ILE A 949 -27.68 17.03 -6.23
CA ILE A 949 -28.49 17.73 -5.23
C ILE A 949 -27.97 19.15 -5.01
N GLN A 950 -26.66 19.33 -4.85
CA GLN A 950 -26.08 20.64 -4.64
C GLN A 950 -26.17 21.53 -5.89
N ALA A 951 -25.99 20.94 -7.07
CA ALA A 951 -26.04 21.64 -8.35
C ALA A 951 -27.45 22.14 -8.75
N ALA A 952 -28.51 21.42 -8.34
CA ALA A 952 -29.89 21.73 -8.75
C ALA A 952 -30.32 23.16 -8.37
N GLN A 953 -31.20 23.81 -9.11
CA GLN A 953 -31.60 25.22 -8.93
C GLN A 953 -33.11 25.39 -8.87
N ASP A 954 -33.85 24.55 -9.60
CA ASP A 954 -35.30 24.64 -9.75
C ASP A 954 -36.00 23.51 -9.01
N TYR A 955 -35.62 22.25 -9.26
CA TYR A 955 -36.24 21.13 -8.57
C TYR A 955 -35.37 19.87 -8.50
N ILE A 956 -35.67 19.06 -7.49
CA ILE A 956 -35.21 17.67 -7.38
C ILE A 956 -36.43 16.78 -7.25
N TYR A 957 -36.41 15.67 -7.98
CA TYR A 957 -37.40 14.61 -7.89
C TYR A 957 -36.70 13.30 -7.55
N PHE A 958 -37.21 12.58 -6.55
CA PHE A 958 -36.77 11.24 -6.19
C PHE A 958 -37.94 10.29 -6.18
N GLU A 959 -37.70 9.08 -6.68
CA GLU A 959 -38.63 7.97 -6.62
C GLU A 959 -37.88 6.72 -6.18
N ASN A 960 -38.24 6.18 -5.00
CA ASN A 960 -37.55 5.02 -4.43
C ASN A 960 -38.40 4.27 -3.38
N PHE A 961 -38.18 2.97 -3.24
CA PHE A 961 -38.76 2.19 -2.13
C PHE A 961 -38.18 2.61 -0.76
N THR A 962 -36.87 2.86 -0.70
CA THR A 962 -36.17 3.23 0.53
C THR A 962 -35.58 4.61 0.38
N PHE A 963 -35.78 5.49 1.36
CA PHE A 963 -35.23 6.85 1.34
C PHE A 963 -34.77 7.26 2.75
N HIS A 964 -33.60 6.78 3.16
CA HIS A 964 -33.12 7.02 4.53
C HIS A 964 -31.58 7.08 4.67
N ASP A 965 -30.84 7.25 3.57
CA ASP A 965 -29.40 7.52 3.63
C ASP A 965 -29.09 8.89 4.26
N VAL A 966 -28.26 8.89 5.31
CA VAL A 966 -27.92 10.08 6.10
C VAL A 966 -27.21 11.15 5.26
N SER A 967 -26.34 10.75 4.34
CA SER A 967 -25.62 11.71 3.49
C SER A 967 -26.58 12.43 2.53
N LEU A 968 -27.50 11.69 1.90
CA LEU A 968 -28.54 12.29 1.05
C LEU A 968 -29.45 13.23 1.86
N ILE A 969 -29.91 12.81 3.04
CA ILE A 969 -30.73 13.63 3.94
C ILE A 969 -30.02 14.94 4.28
N LYS A 970 -28.76 14.87 4.73
CA LYS A 970 -27.95 16.06 5.07
C LYS A 970 -27.76 16.98 3.86
N SER A 971 -27.52 16.41 2.68
CA SER A 971 -27.35 17.17 1.42
C SER A 971 -28.63 17.90 1.02
N ILE A 972 -29.79 17.25 1.12
CA ILE A 972 -31.10 17.88 0.82
C ILE A 972 -31.42 18.97 1.84
N ILE A 973 -31.15 18.75 3.14
CA ILE A 973 -31.31 19.78 4.18
C ILE A 973 -30.45 21.00 3.85
N SER A 974 -29.18 20.78 3.52
CA SER A 974 -28.26 21.86 3.11
C SER A 974 -28.77 22.59 1.88
N LYS A 975 -29.30 21.84 0.90
CA LYS A 975 -29.85 22.40 -0.33
C LYS A 975 -31.08 23.26 -0.06
N LEU A 976 -32.03 22.76 0.72
CA LEU A 976 -33.22 23.52 1.12
C LEU A 976 -32.84 24.79 1.89
N LYS A 977 -31.81 24.76 2.75
CA LYS A 977 -31.35 25.96 3.47
C LYS A 977 -30.72 27.02 2.58
N SER A 978 -30.06 26.62 1.49
CA SER A 978 -29.29 27.53 0.62
C SER A 978 -30.03 27.95 -0.65
N ALA A 979 -30.97 27.15 -1.15
CA ALA A 979 -31.65 27.39 -2.41
C ALA A 979 -32.70 28.51 -2.33
N SER A 980 -33.07 29.06 -3.50
CA SER A 980 -34.11 30.07 -3.62
C SER A 980 -35.47 29.62 -3.06
N GLY A 981 -36.37 30.57 -2.80
CA GLY A 981 -37.74 30.26 -2.35
C GLY A 981 -38.58 29.47 -3.37
N ASN A 982 -38.17 29.45 -4.65
CA ASN A 982 -38.88 28.75 -5.72
C ASN A 982 -38.42 27.31 -5.94
N PHE A 983 -37.31 26.90 -5.32
CA PHE A 983 -36.81 25.55 -5.42
C PHE A 983 -37.81 24.52 -4.86
N ARG A 984 -37.95 23.35 -5.50
CA ARG A 984 -38.88 22.28 -5.12
C ARG A 984 -38.17 20.93 -4.96
N CYS A 985 -38.42 20.23 -3.86
CA CYS A 985 -37.95 18.86 -3.63
C CYS A 985 -39.17 17.94 -3.51
N ILE A 986 -39.27 16.96 -4.41
CA ILE A 986 -40.39 16.00 -4.48
C ILE A 986 -39.82 14.62 -4.20
N ILE A 987 -40.33 13.94 -3.18
CA ILE A 987 -39.93 12.58 -2.80
C ILE A 987 -41.15 11.68 -2.89
N LEU A 988 -41.11 10.74 -3.82
CA LEU A 988 -42.13 9.73 -4.09
C LEU A 988 -41.69 8.38 -3.50
N ILE A 989 -42.45 7.90 -2.51
CA ILE A 989 -42.24 6.58 -1.89
C ILE A 989 -43.57 5.82 -1.79
N PRO A 990 -43.60 4.48 -1.63
CA PRO A 990 -44.85 3.74 -1.55
C PRO A 990 -45.74 4.18 -0.38
N HIS A 991 -47.06 4.05 -0.57
CA HIS A 991 -48.01 4.30 0.50
C HIS A 991 -48.23 3.02 1.33
N PRO A 992 -48.15 3.08 2.67
CA PRO A 992 -48.50 1.96 3.54
C PRO A 992 -49.93 1.46 3.33
N THR A 993 -50.19 0.17 3.55
CA THR A 993 -51.51 -0.47 3.38
C THR A 993 -52.17 -0.82 4.72
N LYS A 994 -53.49 -1.12 4.72
CA LYS A 994 -54.24 -1.58 5.90
C LYS A 994 -53.91 -3.03 6.33
N GLY A 995 -52.64 -3.34 6.54
CA GLY A 995 -52.21 -4.56 7.24
C GLY A 995 -51.63 -5.67 6.36
N ASN A 996 -51.49 -5.47 5.06
CA ASN A 996 -50.77 -6.42 4.19
C ASN A 996 -49.27 -6.13 4.08
N ASP A 997 -48.82 -4.97 4.60
CA ASP A 997 -47.40 -4.64 4.62
C ASP A 997 -46.64 -5.68 5.44
N HIS A 998 -45.59 -6.26 4.84
CA HIS A 998 -44.64 -7.12 5.52
C HIS A 998 -43.77 -6.34 6.50
N GLU A 999 -43.10 -7.05 7.41
CA GLU A 999 -42.27 -6.42 8.45
C GLU A 999 -41.13 -5.56 7.91
N ASP A 1000 -40.54 -5.97 6.78
CA ASP A 1000 -39.50 -5.21 6.07
C ASP A 1000 -40.02 -3.87 5.57
N GLN A 1001 -41.19 -3.86 4.93
CA GLN A 1001 -41.82 -2.65 4.42
C GLN A 1001 -42.20 -1.72 5.56
N ARG A 1002 -42.76 -2.28 6.64
CA ARG A 1002 -43.03 -1.52 7.87
C ARG A 1002 -41.76 -0.89 8.43
N GLY A 1003 -40.62 -1.57 8.33
CA GLY A 1003 -39.33 -1.02 8.72
C GLY A 1003 -38.80 0.06 7.78
N GLN A 1004 -38.89 -0.14 6.47
CA GLN A 1004 -38.54 0.90 5.49
C GLN A 1004 -39.41 2.15 5.66
N PHE A 1005 -40.72 1.98 5.88
CA PHE A 1005 -41.62 3.10 6.19
C PHE A 1005 -41.25 3.80 7.50
N TYR A 1006 -40.81 3.06 8.52
CA TYR A 1006 -40.32 3.64 9.77
C TYR A 1006 -39.05 4.48 9.57
N LEU A 1007 -38.07 3.98 8.80
CA LEU A 1007 -36.84 4.72 8.54
C LEU A 1007 -37.07 5.92 7.63
N CYS A 1008 -37.89 5.77 6.59
CA CYS A 1008 -38.38 6.89 5.80
C CYS A 1008 -39.06 7.93 6.70
N ARG A 1009 -39.93 7.52 7.63
CA ARG A 1009 -40.57 8.43 8.59
C ARG A 1009 -39.54 9.27 9.36
N MET A 1010 -38.46 8.66 9.82
CA MET A 1010 -37.37 9.35 10.52
C MET A 1010 -36.62 10.31 9.58
N ALA A 1011 -36.30 9.88 8.36
CA ALA A 1011 -35.66 10.72 7.34
C ALA A 1011 -36.51 11.95 6.97
N LEU A 1012 -37.80 11.73 6.72
CA LEU A 1012 -38.76 12.78 6.37
C LEU A 1012 -38.94 13.78 7.54
N ALA A 1013 -39.05 13.29 8.77
CA ALA A 1013 -39.11 14.11 9.97
C ALA A 1013 -37.83 14.92 10.17
N ALA A 1014 -36.66 14.30 9.99
CA ALA A 1014 -35.37 14.97 10.09
C ALA A 1014 -35.25 16.11 9.07
N MET A 1015 -35.67 15.90 7.81
CA MET A 1015 -35.64 16.94 6.79
C MET A 1015 -36.57 18.12 7.12
N LEU A 1016 -37.81 17.85 7.54
CA LEU A 1016 -38.74 18.92 7.93
C LEU A 1016 -38.22 19.70 9.14
N LEU A 1017 -37.87 19.03 10.23
CA LEU A 1017 -37.44 19.67 11.48
C LEU A 1017 -36.10 20.39 11.35
N SER A 1018 -35.19 19.89 10.50
CA SER A 1018 -33.90 20.56 10.25
C SER A 1018 -34.05 21.84 9.44
N THR A 1019 -35.16 22.01 8.73
CA THR A 1019 -35.47 23.18 7.91
C THR A 1019 -36.54 24.03 8.58
N SER A 1020 -36.97 25.11 7.92
CA SER A 1020 -38.08 25.96 8.39
C SER A 1020 -39.43 25.52 7.82
N GLU A 1021 -39.51 24.32 7.23
CA GLU A 1021 -40.64 23.83 6.42
C GLU A 1021 -41.75 23.17 7.25
N TRP A 1022 -41.86 23.46 8.55
CA TRP A 1022 -42.84 22.87 9.48
C TRP A 1022 -43.57 23.91 10.34
N THR A 1023 -44.77 23.57 10.80
CA THR A 1023 -45.59 24.39 11.71
C THR A 1023 -45.64 23.84 13.12
N ASN A 1024 -45.89 22.53 13.26
CA ASN A 1024 -46.07 21.84 14.53
C ASN A 1024 -45.44 20.45 14.52
N ALA A 1025 -44.78 20.08 15.62
CA ALA A 1025 -44.24 18.75 15.87
C ALA A 1025 -44.85 18.14 17.14
N ALA A 1026 -45.37 16.93 17.04
CA ALA A 1026 -45.99 16.19 18.15
C ALA A 1026 -45.16 14.95 18.49
N PHE A 1027 -45.06 14.60 19.78
CA PHE A 1027 -44.22 13.52 20.30
C PHE A 1027 -45.01 12.54 21.19
N LYS A 1028 -44.47 11.32 21.39
CA LYS A 1028 -45.15 10.20 22.10
C LYS A 1028 -45.56 10.51 23.54
N HIS A 1029 -44.90 11.46 24.19
CA HIS A 1029 -45.17 11.86 25.57
C HIS A 1029 -46.22 12.98 25.73
N GLY A 1030 -46.93 13.33 24.65
CA GLY A 1030 -47.92 14.42 24.65
C GLY A 1030 -47.31 15.81 24.50
N ASP A 1031 -45.98 15.91 24.45
CA ASP A 1031 -45.28 17.13 24.06
C ASP A 1031 -45.66 17.49 22.62
N THR A 1032 -46.14 18.72 22.43
CA THR A 1032 -46.42 19.31 21.13
C THR A 1032 -45.80 20.70 21.11
N VAL A 1033 -44.98 20.98 20.10
CA VAL A 1033 -44.30 22.26 19.97
C VAL A 1033 -44.54 22.83 18.59
N THR A 1034 -44.90 24.11 18.55
CA THR A 1034 -44.99 24.86 17.29
C THR A 1034 -43.67 25.55 16.99
N ARG A 1035 -43.36 25.75 15.70
CA ARG A 1035 -42.17 26.48 15.27
C ARG A 1035 -42.10 27.88 15.90
N GLU A 1036 -43.25 28.52 16.10
CA GLU A 1036 -43.35 29.84 16.70
C GLU A 1036 -43.00 29.85 18.18
N GLN A 1037 -43.23 28.75 18.90
CA GLN A 1037 -42.84 28.58 20.30
C GLN A 1037 -41.34 28.36 20.48
N CYS A 1038 -40.63 27.88 19.45
CA CYS A 1038 -39.18 27.68 19.49
C CYS A 1038 -38.41 29.00 19.31
N GLN A 1039 -37.53 29.33 20.25
CA GLN A 1039 -36.50 30.37 20.11
C GLN A 1039 -35.39 29.90 19.14
N SER A 1040 -34.98 28.65 19.27
CA SER A 1040 -34.03 27.99 18.38
C SER A 1040 -34.36 26.51 18.31
N TRP A 1041 -33.97 25.84 17.22
CA TRP A 1041 -34.06 24.39 17.08
C TRP A 1041 -32.97 23.87 16.15
N LYS A 1042 -32.61 22.60 16.33
CA LYS A 1042 -31.70 21.86 15.46
C LYS A 1042 -32.04 20.38 15.52
N VAL A 1043 -31.79 19.66 14.42
CA VAL A 1043 -31.74 18.20 14.44
C VAL A 1043 -30.28 17.81 14.44
N ASN A 1044 -29.84 17.03 15.42
CA ASN A 1044 -28.51 16.42 15.40
C ASN A 1044 -28.61 15.04 14.76
N ILE A 1045 -28.06 14.89 13.55
CA ILE A 1045 -27.96 13.59 12.88
C ILE A 1045 -26.51 13.11 13.06
N PRO A 1046 -26.27 12.00 13.78
CA PRO A 1046 -24.92 11.46 13.98
C PRO A 1046 -24.18 11.20 12.66
N GLU A 1047 -22.86 11.14 12.70
CA GLU A 1047 -22.04 10.90 11.50
C GLU A 1047 -21.92 9.42 11.15
N ASP A 1048 -21.90 8.58 12.17
CA ASP A 1048 -21.67 7.14 12.16
C ASP A 1048 -22.94 6.32 12.42
N LYS A 1049 -24.07 6.98 12.70
CA LYS A 1049 -25.33 6.29 13.04
C LYS A 1049 -26.44 6.58 12.05
N PRO A 1050 -27.38 5.65 11.92
CA PRO A 1050 -28.62 5.84 11.17
C PRO A 1050 -29.45 7.02 11.65
N VAL A 1051 -30.42 7.41 10.81
CA VAL A 1051 -31.26 8.57 11.05
C VAL A 1051 -32.18 8.42 12.29
N GLU A 1052 -32.54 7.21 12.71
CA GLU A 1052 -33.34 7.01 13.93
C GLU A 1052 -32.60 7.39 15.21
N TYR A 1053 -31.27 7.49 15.19
CA TYR A 1053 -30.47 7.99 16.32
C TYR A 1053 -30.43 9.52 16.39
N ALA A 1054 -31.05 10.21 15.43
CA ALA A 1054 -31.05 11.67 15.41
C ALA A 1054 -31.93 12.23 16.55
N THR A 1055 -31.51 13.38 17.10
CA THR A 1055 -32.25 14.10 18.14
C THR A 1055 -32.77 15.43 17.61
N PHE A 1056 -33.96 15.83 18.05
CA PHE A 1056 -34.51 17.15 17.86
C PHE A 1056 -34.29 17.96 19.14
N ASP A 1057 -33.39 18.94 19.06
CA ASP A 1057 -33.08 19.85 20.14
C ASP A 1057 -33.75 21.20 19.88
N TYR A 1058 -34.47 21.73 20.87
CA TYR A 1058 -35.11 23.04 20.75
C TYR A 1058 -35.14 23.77 22.08
N THR A 1059 -35.20 25.10 22.00
CA THR A 1059 -35.33 26.00 23.16
C THR A 1059 -36.65 26.76 23.07
N LEU A 1060 -37.45 26.78 24.13
CA LEU A 1060 -38.74 27.48 24.16
C LEU A 1060 -38.59 28.98 24.44
N LYS A 1061 -39.38 29.82 23.76
CA LYS A 1061 -39.43 31.27 24.00
C LYS A 1061 -40.05 31.65 25.34
N SER A 1062 -40.94 30.81 25.87
CA SER A 1062 -41.73 31.11 27.08
C SER A 1062 -40.87 31.18 28.34
N ASP A 1063 -39.89 30.29 28.45
CA ASP A 1063 -39.09 30.10 29.67
C ASP A 1063 -37.59 29.86 29.43
N GLY A 1064 -37.15 29.82 28.16
CA GLY A 1064 -35.76 29.53 27.80
C GLY A 1064 -35.34 28.07 28.04
N SER A 1065 -36.28 27.18 28.39
CA SER A 1065 -35.97 25.76 28.62
C SER A 1065 -35.54 25.09 27.31
N SER A 1066 -34.47 24.30 27.39
CA SER A 1066 -34.00 23.49 26.26
C SER A 1066 -34.41 22.04 26.44
N ARG A 1067 -34.90 21.42 25.38
CA ARG A 1067 -35.27 20.01 25.32
C ARG A 1067 -34.51 19.33 24.19
N SER A 1068 -34.18 18.06 24.39
CA SER A 1068 -33.62 17.17 23.37
C SER A 1068 -34.47 15.92 23.37
N LEU A 1069 -35.17 15.67 22.26
CA LEU A 1069 -36.05 14.52 22.09
C LEU A 1069 -35.53 13.64 20.95
N PRO A 1070 -35.47 12.31 21.11
CA PRO A 1070 -35.09 11.44 20.02
C PRO A 1070 -36.12 11.51 18.89
N LEU A 1071 -35.70 11.43 17.63
CA LEU A 1071 -36.63 11.44 16.50
C LEU A 1071 -37.60 10.24 16.52
N THR A 1072 -37.21 9.15 17.18
CA THR A 1072 -38.07 7.98 17.41
C THR A 1072 -39.33 8.30 18.23
N ASP A 1073 -39.35 9.44 18.94
CA ASP A 1073 -40.53 9.93 19.66
C ASP A 1073 -41.48 10.77 18.80
N VAL A 1074 -41.08 11.15 17.58
CA VAL A 1074 -41.92 11.96 16.69
C VAL A 1074 -43.18 11.17 16.28
N VAL A 1075 -44.34 11.70 16.67
CA VAL A 1075 -45.68 11.23 16.32
C VAL A 1075 -46.18 11.90 15.04
N ASN A 1076 -45.90 13.18 14.85
CA ASN A 1076 -46.24 13.89 13.62
C ASN A 1076 -45.37 15.14 13.45
N VAL A 1077 -45.10 15.53 12.21
CA VAL A 1077 -44.55 16.85 11.86
C VAL A 1077 -45.41 17.41 10.74
N VAL A 1078 -46.07 18.53 11.02
CA VAL A 1078 -46.98 19.18 10.07
C VAL A 1078 -46.15 20.12 9.19
N PRO A 1079 -46.07 19.90 7.87
CA PRO A 1079 -45.37 20.79 6.96
C PRO A 1079 -46.10 22.14 6.84
N ILE A 1080 -45.42 23.18 6.35
CA ILE A 1080 -46.07 24.45 5.99
C ILE A 1080 -46.84 24.30 4.66
N ASP A 1081 -47.97 25.00 4.52
CA ASP A 1081 -48.87 24.87 3.35
C ASP A 1081 -48.20 25.18 1.99
N ASN A 1082 -47.17 26.03 1.99
CA ASN A 1082 -46.37 26.40 0.81
C ASN A 1082 -44.90 26.06 1.01
N GLY A 1083 -44.63 24.83 1.45
CA GLY A 1083 -43.27 24.38 1.68
C GLY A 1083 -42.41 24.35 0.42
N ARG A 1084 -41.20 23.81 0.54
CA ARG A 1084 -40.37 23.43 -0.62
C ARG A 1084 -40.10 21.95 -0.70
N LEU A 1085 -40.50 21.19 0.32
CA LEU A 1085 -40.35 19.75 0.42
C LEU A 1085 -41.74 19.08 0.42
N ILE A 1086 -41.98 18.19 -0.55
CA ILE A 1086 -43.18 17.37 -0.65
C ILE A 1086 -42.80 15.90 -0.52
N PHE A 1087 -43.60 15.20 0.27
CA PHE A 1087 -43.63 13.74 0.30
C PHE A 1087 -44.93 13.29 -0.34
N THR A 1088 -44.83 12.33 -1.26
CA THR A 1088 -45.96 11.85 -2.03
C THR A 1088 -45.87 10.35 -2.23
N SER A 1089 -46.99 9.73 -2.58
CA SER A 1089 -47.06 8.32 -2.92
C SER A 1089 -47.92 8.11 -4.16
N PRO A 1090 -47.63 7.08 -4.96
CA PRO A 1090 -48.47 6.74 -6.10
C PRO A 1090 -49.68 5.92 -5.64
N VAL A 1091 -50.76 6.05 -6.37
CA VAL A 1091 -52.02 5.36 -6.09
C VAL A 1091 -52.67 4.89 -7.37
N ARG A 1092 -53.37 3.77 -7.27
CA ARG A 1092 -54.31 3.30 -8.27
C ARG A 1092 -55.73 3.50 -7.80
N TYR A 1093 -56.60 4.03 -8.65
CA TYR A 1093 -58.02 4.27 -8.37
C TYR A 1093 -58.90 3.36 -9.22
N PHE A 1094 -59.89 2.74 -8.58
CA PHE A 1094 -60.90 1.89 -9.24
C PHE A 1094 -62.27 2.56 -9.21
N GLU A 1095 -62.97 2.63 -10.34
CA GLU A 1095 -64.31 3.21 -10.44
C GLU A 1095 -65.37 2.38 -9.69
N SER A 1096 -65.18 1.06 -9.59
CA SER A 1096 -65.98 0.14 -8.79
C SER A 1096 -65.16 -0.46 -7.63
N LEU A 1097 -65.83 -0.89 -6.56
CA LEU A 1097 -65.18 -1.62 -5.46
C LEU A 1097 -64.41 -2.83 -6.01
N ASN A 1098 -63.13 -2.87 -5.69
CA ASN A 1098 -62.22 -3.93 -6.10
C ASN A 1098 -62.49 -5.21 -5.28
N PRO A 1099 -62.57 -6.41 -5.90
CA PRO A 1099 -62.89 -7.67 -5.20
C PRO A 1099 -61.93 -8.07 -4.05
N ASN A 1100 -60.75 -7.45 -3.93
CA ASN A 1100 -59.76 -7.74 -2.87
C ASN A 1100 -59.94 -6.82 -1.63
N GLU A 1101 -61.18 -6.54 -1.21
CA GLU A 1101 -61.66 -5.25 -0.66
C GLU A 1101 -60.83 -4.53 0.43
N ASP A 1102 -60.11 -5.20 1.35
CA ASP A 1102 -59.45 -4.50 2.49
C ASP A 1102 -57.91 -4.49 2.50
N LYS A 1103 -57.24 -5.54 1.99
CA LYS A 1103 -55.82 -5.82 2.30
C LYS A 1103 -54.84 -4.74 1.83
N PHE A 1104 -55.13 -4.07 0.71
CA PHE A 1104 -54.22 -3.14 0.06
C PHE A 1104 -54.80 -1.73 -0.05
N GLN A 1105 -55.88 -1.48 0.70
CA GLN A 1105 -56.44 -0.16 0.84
C GLN A 1105 -55.44 0.76 1.55
N LEU A 1106 -55.38 2.00 1.10
CA LEU A 1106 -54.55 3.04 1.70
C LEU A 1106 -55.26 3.64 2.93
N PRO A 1107 -54.63 3.65 4.13
CA PRO A 1107 -55.18 4.31 5.31
C PRO A 1107 -55.43 5.80 5.04
N GLY A 1108 -56.57 6.33 5.46
CA GLY A 1108 -56.90 7.76 5.33
C GLY A 1108 -57.43 8.19 3.95
N LEU A 1109 -57.50 7.29 2.97
CA LEU A 1109 -58.01 7.59 1.62
C LEU A 1109 -59.31 6.81 1.29
N ASN A 1110 -59.99 7.22 0.22
CA ASN A 1110 -61.17 6.54 -0.30
C ASN A 1110 -60.89 5.05 -0.55
N LYS A 1111 -61.86 4.18 -0.24
CA LYS A 1111 -61.78 2.72 -0.42
C LYS A 1111 -61.53 2.24 -1.85
N ASN A 1112 -61.60 3.13 -2.84
CA ASN A 1112 -61.27 2.85 -4.23
C ASN A 1112 -59.77 2.98 -4.54
N PHE A 1113 -58.96 3.55 -3.63
CA PHE A 1113 -57.51 3.67 -3.82
C PHE A 1113 -56.75 2.43 -3.36
N ARG A 1114 -55.73 2.05 -4.13
CA ARG A 1114 -54.83 0.92 -3.86
C ARG A 1114 -53.38 1.38 -3.98
N SER A 1115 -52.52 0.79 -3.16
CA SER A 1115 -51.08 1.06 -3.20
C SER A 1115 -50.45 0.54 -4.48
N ILE A 1116 -49.58 1.36 -5.07
CA ILE A 1116 -48.64 0.93 -6.10
C ILE A 1116 -47.29 0.81 -5.42
N TYR A 1117 -46.63 -0.33 -5.57
CA TYR A 1117 -45.31 -0.55 -5.00
C TYR A 1117 -44.24 0.07 -5.89
N VAL A 1118 -43.68 1.20 -5.45
CA VAL A 1118 -42.58 1.89 -6.13
C VAL A 1118 -41.30 1.09 -5.96
N HIS A 1119 -40.95 0.34 -6.98
CA HIS A 1119 -39.69 -0.38 -7.06
C HIS A 1119 -38.69 0.29 -8.02
N SER A 1120 -39.09 1.37 -8.70
CA SER A 1120 -38.19 2.24 -9.45
C SER A 1120 -37.20 2.95 -8.51
N LYS A 1121 -35.99 3.21 -9.02
CA LYS A 1121 -34.94 3.98 -8.31
C LYS A 1121 -34.47 5.11 -9.20
N VAL A 1122 -35.26 6.19 -9.19
CA VAL A 1122 -35.12 7.31 -10.12
C VAL A 1122 -34.80 8.60 -9.38
N ALA A 1123 -33.93 9.42 -9.95
CA ALA A 1123 -33.66 10.78 -9.51
C ALA A 1123 -33.61 11.73 -10.72
N ILE A 1124 -34.22 12.91 -10.63
CA ILE A 1124 -34.20 13.92 -11.69
C ILE A 1124 -33.86 15.29 -11.09
N PHE A 1125 -32.99 16.04 -11.75
CA PHE A 1125 -32.48 17.34 -11.33
C PHE A 1125 -32.61 18.36 -12.48
N ASP A 1126 -33.47 19.37 -12.33
CA ASP A 1126 -33.65 20.53 -13.23
C ASP A 1126 -33.80 20.26 -14.74
N ASP A 1127 -34.39 19.13 -15.13
CA ASP A 1127 -34.34 18.64 -16.51
C ASP A 1127 -32.89 18.57 -17.07
N GLN A 1128 -31.83 18.63 -16.25
CA GLN A 1128 -30.42 18.60 -16.68
C GLN A 1128 -29.84 17.20 -16.57
N TYR A 1129 -30.23 16.47 -15.54
CA TYR A 1129 -29.69 15.16 -15.23
C TYR A 1129 -30.79 14.24 -14.69
N ALA A 1130 -30.81 13.00 -15.15
CA ALA A 1130 -31.67 11.96 -14.61
C ALA A 1130 -30.86 10.68 -14.37
N LEU A 1131 -31.11 10.01 -13.25
CA LEU A 1131 -30.47 8.77 -12.82
C LEU A 1131 -31.52 7.68 -12.65
N ILE A 1132 -31.28 6.51 -13.24
CA ILE A 1132 -32.17 5.34 -13.20
C ILE A 1132 -31.29 4.09 -13.00
N GLY A 1133 -31.63 3.21 -12.06
CA GLY A 1133 -30.81 2.03 -11.81
C GLY A 1133 -31.37 1.07 -10.77
N SER A 1134 -30.49 0.30 -10.17
CA SER A 1134 -30.84 -0.71 -9.16
C SER A 1134 -30.74 -0.23 -7.71
N ALA A 1135 -30.04 0.88 -7.46
CA ALA A 1135 -29.68 1.37 -6.12
C ALA A 1135 -30.87 1.96 -5.32
N ASN A 1136 -31.26 1.27 -4.26
CA ASN A 1136 -32.14 1.84 -3.24
C ASN A 1136 -31.44 3.00 -2.49
N PHE A 1137 -32.16 4.04 -2.07
CA PHE A 1137 -31.55 5.20 -1.39
C PHE A 1137 -31.38 4.98 0.13
N SER A 1138 -30.69 3.90 0.45
CA SER A 1138 -30.30 3.46 1.80
C SER A 1138 -28.76 3.35 1.89
N ALA A 1139 -28.22 3.39 3.10
CA ALA A 1139 -26.78 3.25 3.31
C ALA A 1139 -26.22 1.93 2.74
N ARG A 1140 -27.02 0.85 2.82
CA ARG A 1140 -26.66 -0.47 2.29
C ARG A 1140 -26.50 -0.46 0.76
N SER A 1141 -27.52 -0.02 0.02
CA SER A 1141 -27.46 0.01 -1.45
C SER A 1141 -26.47 1.03 -1.98
N LEU A 1142 -26.33 2.18 -1.32
CA LEU A 1142 -25.47 3.26 -1.80
C LEU A 1142 -23.97 3.04 -1.57
N LYS A 1143 -23.60 2.07 -0.72
CA LYS A 1143 -22.20 1.81 -0.34
C LYS A 1143 -21.79 0.34 -0.44
N PHE A 1144 -22.66 -0.59 -0.06
CA PHE A 1144 -22.29 -1.98 0.18
C PHE A 1144 -22.77 -2.97 -0.88
N ASP A 1145 -24.06 -2.92 -1.22
CA ASP A 1145 -24.61 -3.82 -2.25
C ASP A 1145 -24.02 -3.49 -3.61
N GLY A 1146 -23.97 -4.51 -4.46
CA GLY A 1146 -23.47 -4.39 -5.79
C GLY A 1146 -24.51 -3.83 -6.76
N GLU A 1147 -24.61 -2.51 -6.90
CA GLU A 1147 -25.60 -1.85 -7.75
C GLU A 1147 -25.03 -1.42 -9.11
N CYS A 1148 -25.92 -1.13 -10.07
CA CYS A 1148 -25.60 -0.44 -11.32
C CYS A 1148 -26.71 0.57 -11.65
N SER A 1149 -26.32 1.83 -11.83
CA SER A 1149 -27.22 2.93 -12.19
C SER A 1149 -26.69 3.71 -13.39
N VAL A 1150 -27.60 4.23 -14.18
CA VAL A 1150 -27.31 4.98 -15.41
C VAL A 1150 -27.80 6.41 -15.24
N GLY A 1151 -26.90 7.36 -15.48
CA GLY A 1151 -27.19 8.79 -15.48
C GLY A 1151 -27.15 9.36 -16.89
N VAL A 1152 -28.18 10.09 -17.32
CA VAL A 1152 -28.13 10.83 -18.58
C VAL A 1152 -27.84 12.30 -18.30
N ASN A 1153 -26.74 12.80 -18.86
CA ASN A 1153 -26.33 14.20 -18.75
C ASN A 1153 -26.69 14.94 -20.05
N ASN A 1154 -27.98 15.07 -20.29
CA ASN A 1154 -28.49 15.79 -21.45
C ASN A 1154 -29.85 16.44 -21.12
N PRO A 1155 -29.99 17.76 -21.33
CA PRO A 1155 -31.21 18.44 -20.91
C PRO A 1155 -32.49 18.01 -21.63
N THR A 1156 -32.37 17.61 -22.90
CA THR A 1156 -33.53 17.14 -23.68
C THR A 1156 -33.98 15.76 -23.19
N LYS A 1157 -33.04 14.84 -22.97
CA LYS A 1157 -33.35 13.49 -22.50
C LYS A 1157 -33.82 13.45 -21.05
N ALA A 1158 -33.21 14.24 -20.16
CA ALA A 1158 -33.68 14.36 -18.79
C ALA A 1158 -35.09 14.95 -18.71
N ARG A 1159 -35.42 15.93 -19.58
CA ARG A 1159 -36.79 16.42 -19.73
C ARG A 1159 -37.76 15.37 -20.27
N GLU A 1160 -37.37 14.61 -21.30
CA GLU A 1160 -38.21 13.53 -21.84
C GLU A 1160 -38.54 12.49 -20.77
N ILE A 1161 -37.56 12.11 -19.92
CA ILE A 1161 -37.77 11.21 -18.78
C ILE A 1161 -38.77 11.83 -17.81
N ARG A 1162 -38.57 13.10 -17.42
CA ARG A 1162 -39.50 13.81 -16.54
C ARG A 1162 -40.91 13.83 -17.13
N GLU A 1163 -41.06 14.17 -18.40
CA GLU A 1163 -42.37 14.27 -19.06
C GLU A 1163 -43.07 12.91 -19.15
N GLN A 1164 -42.35 11.84 -19.51
CA GLN A 1164 -42.91 10.49 -19.55
C GLN A 1164 -43.31 10.02 -18.15
N LEU A 1165 -42.42 10.15 -17.17
CA LEU A 1165 -42.65 9.70 -15.80
C LEU A 1165 -43.76 10.50 -15.11
N PHE A 1166 -43.76 11.82 -15.24
CA PHE A 1166 -44.79 12.65 -14.63
C PHE A 1166 -46.14 12.37 -15.29
N SER A 1167 -46.16 12.22 -16.62
CA SER A 1167 -47.41 11.94 -17.34
C SER A 1167 -47.95 10.54 -17.04
N HIS A 1168 -47.09 9.58 -16.68
CA HIS A 1168 -47.50 8.29 -16.12
C HIS A 1168 -48.25 8.50 -14.79
N TRP A 1169 -47.74 9.38 -13.92
CA TRP A 1169 -48.39 9.77 -12.67
C TRP A 1169 -49.57 10.76 -12.82
N GLY A 1170 -50.02 11.07 -14.04
CA GLY A 1170 -51.10 12.04 -14.27
C GLY A 1170 -50.70 13.50 -14.01
N VAL A 1171 -49.41 13.80 -13.95
CA VAL A 1171 -48.83 15.14 -13.71
C VAL A 1171 -48.03 15.59 -14.94
N ASN A 1172 -47.86 16.91 -15.14
CA ASN A 1172 -47.14 17.41 -16.33
C ASN A 1172 -45.86 18.21 -16.02
N THR A 1173 -45.77 18.85 -14.86
CA THR A 1173 -44.61 19.71 -14.49
C THR A 1173 -44.36 19.64 -12.98
N PRO A 1174 -43.15 20.01 -12.49
CA PRO A 1174 -42.88 20.11 -11.06
C PRO A 1174 -43.82 21.09 -10.34
N GLN A 1175 -44.20 22.18 -11.02
CA GLN A 1175 -45.14 23.16 -10.47
C GLN A 1175 -46.55 22.58 -10.37
N ASN A 1176 -47.02 21.83 -11.38
CA ASN A 1176 -48.30 21.15 -11.33
C ASN A 1176 -48.29 20.07 -10.23
N TRP A 1177 -47.17 19.38 -10.04
CA TRP A 1177 -46.99 18.43 -8.93
C TRP A 1177 -47.23 19.13 -7.60
N TRP A 1178 -46.58 20.28 -7.42
CA TRP A 1178 -46.74 21.12 -6.24
C TRP A 1178 -48.19 21.54 -6.03
N THR A 1179 -48.86 22.02 -7.08
CA THR A 1179 -50.27 22.41 -7.06
C THR A 1179 -51.17 21.25 -6.64
N ILE A 1180 -50.99 20.06 -7.21
CA ILE A 1180 -51.81 18.88 -6.89
C ILE A 1180 -51.65 18.47 -5.42
N MET A 1181 -50.44 18.56 -4.89
CA MET A 1181 -50.15 18.16 -3.51
C MET A 1181 -50.62 19.19 -2.49
N THR A 1182 -50.58 20.48 -2.82
CA THR A 1182 -51.03 21.57 -1.93
C THR A 1182 -52.53 21.82 -2.01
N GLN A 1183 -53.15 21.58 -3.16
CA GLN A 1183 -54.59 21.77 -3.40
C GLN A 1183 -55.36 20.45 -3.41
N PHE A 1184 -54.83 19.40 -2.76
CA PHE A 1184 -55.44 18.08 -2.78
C PHE A 1184 -56.88 18.15 -2.23
N ALA A 1185 -57.81 18.34 -3.15
CA ALA A 1185 -59.25 18.22 -2.98
C ALA A 1185 -59.59 16.74 -3.20
N ASP A 1186 -60.80 16.33 -2.82
CA ASP A 1186 -61.29 14.94 -2.82
C ASP A 1186 -61.25 14.18 -4.18
N SER A 1187 -60.60 14.72 -5.21
CA SER A 1187 -60.46 14.15 -6.56
C SER A 1187 -59.07 14.48 -7.16
N PRO A 1188 -58.01 13.72 -6.83
CA PRO A 1188 -56.72 13.87 -7.49
C PRO A 1188 -56.82 13.63 -8.99
N PRO A 1189 -55.93 14.24 -9.80
CA PRO A 1189 -55.85 13.91 -11.21
C PRO A 1189 -55.41 12.46 -11.36
N ILE A 1190 -56.36 11.63 -11.79
CA ILE A 1190 -56.17 10.22 -12.08
C ILE A 1190 -56.18 10.08 -13.60
N LYS A 1191 -55.07 9.62 -14.17
CA LYS A 1191 -54.94 9.36 -15.60
C LYS A 1191 -54.86 7.87 -15.82
N GLY A 1192 -55.82 7.30 -16.56
CA GLY A 1192 -55.86 5.85 -16.82
C GLY A 1192 -55.99 4.99 -15.55
N GLY A 1193 -56.52 5.55 -14.45
CA GLY A 1193 -56.61 4.87 -13.16
C GLY A 1193 -55.41 5.05 -12.23
N VAL A 1194 -54.33 5.73 -12.65
CA VAL A 1194 -53.12 5.95 -11.84
C VAL A 1194 -52.93 7.44 -11.53
N GLY A 1195 -52.39 7.75 -10.35
CA GLY A 1195 -52.10 9.11 -9.91
C GLY A 1195 -51.20 9.16 -8.68
N VAL A 1196 -51.09 10.34 -8.06
CA VAL A 1196 -50.28 10.57 -6.85
C VAL A 1196 -51.07 11.31 -5.76
N VAL A 1197 -50.73 11.04 -4.50
CA VAL A 1197 -51.36 11.65 -3.31
C VAL A 1197 -50.31 12.19 -2.34
N PRO A 1198 -50.63 13.19 -1.51
CA PRO A 1198 -49.76 13.63 -0.42
C PRO A 1198 -49.50 12.50 0.58
N LEU A 1199 -48.26 12.39 1.06
CA LEU A 1199 -47.89 11.42 2.09
C LEU A 1199 -47.54 12.16 3.39
N SER A 1200 -48.36 11.99 4.42
CA SER A 1200 -48.05 12.52 5.75
C SER A 1200 -47.08 11.60 6.49
N ILE A 1201 -46.23 12.18 7.35
CA ILE A 1201 -45.34 11.39 8.24
C ILE A 1201 -46.18 10.47 9.14
N GLN A 1202 -47.38 10.89 9.54
CA GLN A 1202 -48.28 10.08 10.36
C GLN A 1202 -48.77 8.82 9.64
N THR A 1203 -48.86 8.87 8.31
CA THR A 1203 -49.22 7.71 7.48
C THR A 1203 -48.16 6.62 7.54
N LEU A 1204 -46.88 7.00 7.66
CA LEU A 1204 -45.76 6.07 7.75
C LEU A 1204 -45.69 5.39 9.12
N ASN A 1205 -45.22 4.14 9.12
CA ASN A 1205 -45.19 3.30 10.32
C ASN A 1205 -44.38 3.93 11.47
N SER A 1206 -44.98 4.02 12.66
CA SER A 1206 -44.34 4.56 13.87
C SER A 1206 -43.71 3.49 14.75
N THR A 1207 -43.97 2.22 14.45
CA THR A 1207 -43.45 1.09 15.22
C THR A 1207 -42.03 0.80 14.76
N PRO A 1208 -41.05 0.83 15.68
CA PRO A 1208 -39.68 0.47 15.33
C PRO A 1208 -39.65 -0.97 14.81
N PRO A 1209 -38.74 -1.29 13.89
CA PRO A 1209 -38.60 -2.65 13.37
C PRO A 1209 -38.25 -3.61 14.50
N ILE A 1210 -38.65 -4.87 14.35
CA ILE A 1210 -38.21 -5.91 15.28
C ILE A 1210 -36.71 -6.08 15.04
N TRP A 1211 -35.92 -5.76 16.08
CA TRP A 1211 -34.46 -5.70 16.20
C TRP A 1211 -33.56 -6.48 15.22
N ALA A 1212 -33.98 -7.63 14.69
CA ALA A 1212 -33.22 -8.40 13.70
C ALA A 1212 -33.22 -7.81 12.27
N TRP A 1213 -34.17 -6.93 11.94
CA TRP A 1213 -34.30 -6.32 10.61
C TRP A 1213 -33.42 -5.08 10.42
N ASP A 1214 -33.34 -4.22 11.43
CA ASP A 1214 -32.60 -2.96 11.39
C ASP A 1214 -31.09 -3.16 11.34
N TYR A 1215 -30.61 -4.11 12.15
CA TYR A 1215 -29.17 -4.36 12.29
C TYR A 1215 -28.53 -4.88 10.99
N ILE A 1216 -29.32 -5.37 10.02
CA ILE A 1216 -28.80 -6.05 8.82
C ILE A 1216 -29.11 -5.28 7.53
N THR A 1217 -30.19 -4.48 7.49
CA THR A 1217 -30.61 -3.81 6.25
C THR A 1217 -30.51 -2.30 6.25
N ALA A 1218 -30.42 -1.67 7.43
CA ALA A 1218 -30.51 -0.23 7.55
C ALA A 1218 -29.25 0.46 8.12
N VAL A 1219 -28.38 -0.26 8.84
CA VAL A 1219 -27.57 0.40 9.86
C VAL A 1219 -26.08 0.06 9.91
N VAL A 1220 -25.65 -1.16 9.66
CA VAL A 1220 -24.33 -1.55 10.16
C VAL A 1220 -23.22 -1.26 9.15
N ASP A 1221 -22.37 -0.29 9.50
CA ASP A 1221 -20.92 -0.43 9.30
C ASP A 1221 -20.51 -1.71 10.06
N PRO A 1222 -20.02 -2.77 9.39
CA PRO A 1222 -19.66 -4.05 10.02
C PRO A 1222 -18.80 -3.93 11.29
N SER A 1223 -18.15 -2.78 11.52
CA SER A 1223 -17.48 -2.45 12.78
C SER A 1223 -18.38 -2.46 14.03
N ASP A 1224 -19.68 -2.20 13.90
CA ASP A 1224 -20.63 -2.11 15.03
C ASP A 1224 -21.24 -3.47 15.43
N LEU A 1225 -21.10 -4.49 14.59
CA LEU A 1225 -21.50 -5.89 14.87
C LEU A 1225 -20.39 -6.70 15.58
N LEU A 1226 -19.19 -6.12 15.77
CA LEU A 1226 -17.97 -6.76 16.27
C LEU A 1226 -17.35 -5.98 17.42
#